data_AF-A0A9D7NDX7-F1
#
_entry.id   AF-A0A9D7NDX7-F1
#
_cell.length_a   1.000
_cell.length_b   1.000
_cell.length_c   1.000
_cell.angle_alpha   90.00
_cell.angle_beta   90.00
_cell.angle_gamma   90.00
#
_symmetry.space_group_name_H-M   'P 1'
#
loop_
_entity.id
_entity.type
_entity.pdbx_description
1 polymer ?
#
loop_
_entity_poly.entity_id
_entity_poly.type
_entity_poly.pdbx_seq_one_letter_code
_entity_poly.pdbx_strand_id
1 'polypeptide(L)'
;MLSRSAHALRALPVRPSFPRSALELGALACLVGCSGGGGGGGGGSQRLEIERISNGFSGAPLLPHQIYALDPGTGQPNRQRVIELRSLDELSRHLRPQNPVHAPGVWRLGPGGEPVLPNGAVGNHFVLIQFTTPPALDSIFDPSPAGQNTSGLVGSISVSRVDSTTGALTPIRGRGFLGGKTPDGRGGYASWLELRGQRLIDASPNGEAAGFPGVASSFSGADSLASPKSFVFVPDEDGDLATFESFPRSAHVRIEVTAGVATSSGRALVTEAVCAGAVGADVYTPEALEFSPRNGAEEVDPLTAVIVAFTEPVQPLSVGELPGPLPPGLSSSISLSFGPQTSRVDVPYTAEPVSVYDLTRYRLRPLFHFPGRDPLQGTLQALNEITVQVNPQVLKDLVEEIPQQQISANLNLRTPAVRWRVGDGPGLVNAPVAPSAIYVGRSGSTVGISVIDLYGFGQSTGDPRGDDPQTPLVRDPKNHWLDNPNLIWGATMVPPISAGTSTLDGGSGGFLTLTRDSSLNDLLARSPLLSSVDDLHIGHPLDKLFNNSMLECRSGGGNICAATGPLHRDPGGQPLSGNSLSYAPHPNPPKLVFPPICLAPFIQGEEPTMDVRAGQPARDLLGLGDPLGRPSAFVPPSGLLVDNDGFFGPVPPSVNQGQPAACRPYAVRQQIGHFLYAIDRNAKKVKVFNSNRMTLLDEIELADPTDLAISGNLRVMAVTNFSANTVSFVDIDPASPSFHQVTKTVPVGAGPRGCAFHSENEDLLVANFLGNSVTVIRQLDLSVRKTLTAQIARPLDIAVTPRQITFGYNSGLYFAYVLNQGGSVAVMESGPDGTNGIGYDDIVGLVPANFANPQSIQVDPVDFNSAVWIAHTDTEGRGAVSRLALTASPTNPLPLSVTSGGIILPPSFRDRTWSVTSTFDFRTLTPGLPADTALDNLTNIAVAAGVSTQQAGVPAAPQDAKSLYRILTTPVQVSFPKLLFIANSSAGVVDVIDLGNSAKLRSIPAAGVRHLADYWRQ
;
A
#
# COMPACT_ATOMS: atom_id res chain seq x y z
N MET A 1 -6.58 -10.50 -38.52
CA MET A 1 -6.56 -9.09 -38.94
C MET A 1 -6.59 -8.24 -37.69
N LEU A 2 -5.58 -7.38 -37.54
CA LEU A 2 -5.18 -6.69 -36.32
C LEU A 2 -5.97 -5.39 -36.12
N SER A 3 -6.38 -5.09 -34.88
CA SER A 3 -6.53 -3.70 -34.41
C SER A 3 -5.89 -3.57 -33.02
N ARG A 4 -4.84 -2.74 -32.97
CA ARG A 4 -4.01 -2.45 -31.80
C ARG A 4 -4.71 -1.42 -30.89
N SER A 5 -4.82 -1.72 -29.61
CA SER A 5 -5.13 -0.73 -28.56
C SER A 5 -3.85 -0.44 -27.78
N ALA A 6 -3.47 0.83 -27.73
CA ALA A 6 -2.21 1.30 -27.15
C ALA A 6 -2.27 1.29 -25.62
N HIS A 7 -1.26 0.68 -25.00
CA HIS A 7 -0.98 0.70 -23.57
C HIS A 7 -0.36 2.04 -23.15
N ALA A 8 -0.92 2.67 -22.11
CA ALA A 8 -0.26 3.73 -21.34
C ALA A 8 0.45 3.09 -20.14
N LEU A 9 1.78 3.02 -20.20
CA LEU A 9 2.66 2.60 -19.11
C LEU A 9 2.69 3.68 -18.01
N ARG A 10 2.13 3.36 -16.83
CA ARG A 10 2.33 4.12 -15.60
C ARG A 10 3.65 3.67 -14.95
N ALA A 11 4.60 4.57 -14.78
CA ALA A 11 5.77 4.37 -13.95
C ALA A 11 5.39 4.61 -12.47
N LEU A 12 5.52 3.57 -11.64
CA LEU A 12 5.50 3.65 -10.18
C LEU A 12 6.95 3.84 -9.66
N PRO A 13 7.17 4.49 -8.50
CA PRO A 13 8.49 4.89 -8.07
C PRO A 13 9.31 3.69 -7.57
N VAL A 14 10.46 3.49 -8.20
CA VAL A 14 11.52 2.58 -7.76
C VAL A 14 12.17 3.18 -6.51
N ARG A 15 12.08 2.50 -5.36
CA ARG A 15 12.93 2.83 -4.19
C ARG A 15 14.39 2.47 -4.53
N PRO A 16 15.36 3.39 -4.40
CA PRO A 16 16.76 3.02 -4.57
C PRO A 16 17.23 2.19 -3.37
N SER A 17 17.60 0.95 -3.65
CA SER A 17 18.37 0.05 -2.78
C SER A 17 19.75 0.65 -2.51
N PHE A 18 20.06 1.00 -1.26
CA PHE A 18 21.41 1.37 -0.83
C PHE A 18 22.15 0.13 -0.29
N PRO A 19 23.21 -0.35 -0.94
CA PRO A 19 24.21 -1.17 -0.25
C PRO A 19 25.17 -0.24 0.50
N ARG A 20 25.27 -0.41 1.82
CA ARG A 20 26.42 0.06 2.60
C ARG A 20 27.59 -0.89 2.30
N SER A 21 28.65 -0.38 1.70
CA SER A 21 29.92 -1.09 1.54
C SER A 21 31.05 -0.28 2.19
N ALA A 22 31.90 -1.01 2.88
CA ALA A 22 32.88 -0.57 3.84
C ALA A 22 34.04 0.28 3.26
N LEU A 23 34.68 1.02 4.17
CA LEU A 23 36.01 1.63 4.00
C LEU A 23 37.02 0.62 3.43
N GLU A 24 37.73 1.01 2.38
CA GLU A 24 39.16 0.70 2.26
C GLU A 24 39.92 1.92 1.70
N LEU A 25 41.01 2.28 2.39
CA LEU A 25 42.00 3.26 1.99
C LEU A 25 42.77 2.75 0.77
N GLY A 26 42.95 3.62 -0.23
CA GLY A 26 43.90 3.40 -1.32
C GLY A 26 44.18 4.70 -2.07
N ALA A 27 45.24 5.39 -1.67
CA ALA A 27 45.76 6.55 -2.37
C ALA A 27 46.36 6.14 -3.73
N LEU A 28 46.07 6.89 -4.82
CA LEU A 28 47.08 7.20 -5.83
C LEU A 28 46.64 8.32 -6.80
N ALA A 29 47.47 9.38 -6.81
CA ALA A 29 47.91 10.24 -7.91
C ALA A 29 46.90 10.94 -8.84
N CYS A 30 46.92 12.28 -8.74
CA CYS A 30 46.51 13.22 -9.78
C CYS A 30 47.32 13.03 -11.07
N LEU A 31 46.67 13.10 -12.23
CA LEU A 31 47.29 13.56 -13.48
C LEU A 31 46.25 14.35 -14.30
N VAL A 32 46.62 15.61 -14.58
CA VAL A 32 45.98 16.55 -15.50
C VAL A 32 46.21 16.07 -16.93
N GLY A 33 45.18 16.13 -17.79
CA GLY A 33 45.33 15.89 -19.22
C GLY A 33 44.12 16.37 -20.01
N CYS A 34 44.26 17.53 -20.67
CA CYS A 34 43.31 18.06 -21.65
C CYS A 34 43.35 17.27 -22.99
N SER A 35 42.22 17.34 -23.69
CA SER A 35 42.01 17.23 -25.15
C SER A 35 41.81 15.85 -25.79
N GLY A 36 40.83 15.79 -26.70
CA GLY A 36 40.81 14.86 -27.85
C GLY A 36 39.54 14.02 -27.99
N GLY A 37 38.65 14.40 -28.91
CA GLY A 37 37.38 13.72 -29.19
C GLY A 37 37.48 12.37 -29.91
N GLY A 38 36.33 11.71 -30.01
CA GLY A 38 36.11 10.50 -30.81
C GLY A 38 34.71 9.95 -30.56
N GLY A 39 33.80 10.15 -31.51
CA GLY A 39 32.40 9.74 -31.41
C GLY A 39 32.18 8.23 -31.44
N GLY A 40 31.15 7.80 -30.72
CA GLY A 40 30.53 6.49 -30.84
C GLY A 40 29.02 6.67 -30.75
N GLY A 41 28.35 6.65 -31.90
CA GLY A 41 26.89 6.80 -32.00
C GLY A 41 26.16 5.53 -31.56
N GLY A 42 25.48 5.62 -30.41
CA GLY A 42 24.37 4.73 -30.05
C GLY A 42 23.05 5.41 -30.40
N GLY A 43 22.25 4.78 -31.26
CA GLY A 43 20.90 5.21 -31.65
C GLY A 43 19.89 5.12 -30.49
N GLY A 44 20.09 5.92 -29.45
CA GLY A 44 19.06 6.24 -28.47
C GLY A 44 18.05 7.16 -29.13
N SER A 45 16.81 6.68 -29.27
CA SER A 45 15.66 7.43 -29.76
C SER A 45 15.47 8.73 -28.98
N GLN A 46 16.08 9.84 -29.43
CA GLN A 46 16.09 11.12 -28.72
C GLN A 46 14.66 11.55 -28.42
N ARG A 47 14.33 11.70 -27.14
CA ARG A 47 13.00 12.12 -26.66
C ARG A 47 12.89 13.63 -26.81
N LEU A 48 11.70 14.13 -27.14
CA LEU A 48 11.40 15.55 -27.18
C LEU A 48 11.12 16.04 -25.75
N GLU A 49 12.00 16.87 -25.22
CA GLU A 49 11.96 17.40 -23.86
C GLU A 49 12.30 18.89 -23.87
N ILE A 50 11.86 19.63 -22.85
CA ILE A 50 12.20 21.04 -22.65
C ILE A 50 13.60 21.12 -22.04
N GLU A 51 14.55 21.67 -22.80
CA GLU A 51 15.89 21.95 -22.32
C GLU A 51 15.89 23.16 -21.39
N ARG A 52 15.28 24.28 -21.80
CA ARG A 52 15.09 25.46 -20.94
C ARG A 52 14.01 26.39 -21.47
N ILE A 53 13.42 27.18 -20.58
CA ILE A 53 12.60 28.36 -20.87
C ILE A 53 13.29 29.58 -20.26
N SER A 54 13.53 30.63 -21.03
CA SER A 54 14.31 31.79 -20.59
C SER A 54 13.79 33.09 -21.20
N ASN A 55 14.01 34.20 -20.49
CA ASN A 55 13.83 35.56 -21.00
C ASN A 55 15.14 36.20 -21.50
N GLY A 56 16.22 35.42 -21.58
CA GLY A 56 17.52 35.84 -22.11
C GLY A 56 18.42 36.61 -21.14
N PHE A 57 17.92 37.13 -20.02
CA PHE A 57 18.72 37.89 -19.07
C PHE A 57 19.69 36.99 -18.29
N SER A 58 20.84 37.53 -17.91
CA SER A 58 21.79 36.80 -17.05
C SER A 58 21.17 36.55 -15.68
N GLY A 59 20.95 35.28 -15.32
CA GLY A 59 20.30 34.86 -14.08
C GLY A 59 19.72 33.44 -14.17
N ALA A 60 18.87 33.08 -13.22
CA ALA A 60 18.12 31.83 -13.26
C ALA A 60 17.13 31.83 -14.44
N PRO A 61 17.04 30.75 -15.22
CA PRO A 61 16.01 30.63 -16.27
C PRO A 61 14.61 30.59 -15.65
N LEU A 62 13.58 30.75 -16.48
CA LEU A 62 12.19 30.53 -16.04
C LEU A 62 11.97 29.05 -15.73
N LEU A 63 12.50 28.17 -16.59
CA LEU A 63 12.62 26.73 -16.37
C LEU A 63 13.93 26.20 -16.96
N PRO A 64 14.53 25.13 -16.41
CA PRO A 64 14.15 24.47 -15.16
C PRO A 64 14.37 25.37 -13.94
N HIS A 65 13.57 25.20 -12.90
CA HIS A 65 13.81 25.89 -11.64
C HIS A 65 15.17 25.49 -11.03
N GLN A 66 15.76 26.38 -10.24
CA GLN A 66 17.08 26.18 -9.67
C GLN A 66 17.04 26.14 -8.15
N ILE A 67 18.00 25.44 -7.55
CA ILE A 67 18.19 25.35 -6.09
C ILE A 67 19.67 25.11 -5.78
N TYR A 68 20.14 25.47 -4.58
CA TYR A 68 21.47 25.05 -4.15
C TYR A 68 21.51 23.55 -3.84
N ALA A 69 22.58 22.88 -4.25
CA ALA A 69 22.89 21.53 -3.79
C ALA A 69 23.10 21.53 -2.27
N LEU A 70 22.74 20.44 -1.60
CA LEU A 70 23.07 20.26 -0.18
C LEU A 70 24.39 19.53 -0.05
N ASP A 71 25.23 19.94 0.88
CA ASP A 71 26.47 19.23 1.20
C ASP A 71 26.14 17.91 1.93
N PRO A 72 26.59 16.74 1.41
CA PRO A 72 26.17 15.44 1.94
C PRO A 72 26.51 15.19 3.43
N GLY A 73 27.55 15.86 3.95
CA GLY A 73 28.00 15.68 5.34
C GLY A 73 27.33 16.60 6.36
N THR A 74 26.81 17.76 5.95
CA THR A 74 26.26 18.78 6.85
C THR A 74 24.77 19.05 6.63
N GLY A 75 24.22 18.66 5.48
CA GLY A 75 22.84 18.95 5.08
C GLY A 75 22.57 20.43 4.82
N GLN A 76 23.62 21.28 4.78
CA GLN A 76 23.52 22.71 4.55
C GLN A 76 23.60 23.05 3.05
N PRO A 77 23.00 24.16 2.61
CA PRO A 77 23.04 24.58 1.21
C PRO A 77 24.43 25.07 0.79
N ASN A 78 24.96 24.46 -0.26
CA ASN A 78 26.20 24.85 -0.90
C ASN A 78 25.94 25.99 -1.89
N ARG A 79 26.17 27.22 -1.45
CA ARG A 79 25.91 28.44 -2.24
C ARG A 79 26.77 28.58 -3.50
N GLN A 80 27.77 27.73 -3.70
CA GLN A 80 28.62 27.72 -4.89
C GLN A 80 28.13 26.73 -5.95
N ARG A 81 27.23 25.80 -5.58
CA ARG A 81 26.75 24.74 -6.46
C ARG A 81 25.23 24.85 -6.63
N VAL A 82 24.82 25.47 -7.73
CA VAL A 82 23.43 25.50 -8.18
C VAL A 82 23.14 24.26 -9.02
N ILE A 83 21.97 23.67 -8.83
CA ILE A 83 21.46 22.56 -9.65
C ILE A 83 20.15 22.96 -10.30
N GLU A 84 19.88 22.36 -11.46
CA GLU A 84 18.60 22.48 -12.17
C GLU A 84 17.68 21.35 -11.74
N LEU A 85 16.44 21.68 -11.37
CA LEU A 85 15.42 20.73 -10.99
C LEU A 85 14.82 20.09 -12.25
N ARG A 86 15.16 18.82 -12.51
CA ARG A 86 14.64 18.03 -13.64
C ARG A 86 13.70 16.92 -13.17
N SER A 87 13.68 16.62 -11.87
CA SER A 87 12.84 15.58 -11.26
C SER A 87 12.35 15.93 -9.85
N LEU A 88 11.21 15.35 -9.44
CA LEU A 88 10.67 15.50 -8.09
C LEU A 88 11.60 14.91 -7.02
N ASP A 89 12.41 13.91 -7.37
CA ASP A 89 13.44 13.34 -6.50
C ASP A 89 14.59 14.31 -6.22
N GLU A 90 14.97 15.14 -7.19
CA GLU A 90 15.93 16.22 -6.94
C GLU A 90 15.34 17.29 -6.04
N LEU A 91 14.07 17.66 -6.27
CA LEU A 91 13.37 18.61 -5.41
C LEU A 91 13.34 18.11 -3.96
N SER A 92 12.88 16.89 -3.70
CA SER A 92 12.78 16.33 -2.33
C SER A 92 14.14 16.20 -1.64
N ARG A 93 15.19 15.87 -2.40
CA ARG A 93 16.56 15.74 -1.87
C ARG A 93 17.13 17.07 -1.38
N HIS A 94 16.85 18.17 -2.09
CA HIS A 94 17.53 19.45 -1.89
C HIS A 94 16.69 20.53 -1.19
N LEU A 95 15.36 20.47 -1.28
CA LEU A 95 14.47 21.48 -0.72
C LEU A 95 14.46 21.47 0.81
N ARG A 96 14.74 22.63 1.44
CA ARG A 96 14.66 22.83 2.90
C ARG A 96 14.08 24.22 3.19
N PRO A 97 13.53 24.49 4.39
CA PRO A 97 13.10 25.85 4.75
C PRO A 97 14.19 26.91 4.59
N GLN A 98 15.46 26.55 4.84
CA GLN A 98 16.64 27.42 4.65
C GLN A 98 17.26 27.33 3.24
N ASN A 99 16.71 26.50 2.36
CA ASN A 99 17.14 26.30 0.97
C ASN A 99 15.90 26.26 0.05
N PRO A 100 15.18 27.39 -0.11
CA PRO A 100 14.01 27.47 -0.98
C PRO A 100 14.40 27.35 -2.46
N VAL A 101 13.41 27.10 -3.32
CA VAL A 101 13.62 27.15 -4.77
C VAL A 101 13.93 28.60 -5.16
N HIS A 102 14.91 28.80 -6.04
CA HIS A 102 15.31 30.14 -6.46
C HIS A 102 14.22 30.82 -7.29
N ALA A 103 14.10 32.13 -7.11
CA ALA A 103 13.28 32.97 -7.95
C ALA A 103 13.72 32.89 -9.42
N PRO A 104 12.78 32.70 -10.37
CA PRO A 104 13.09 32.78 -11.79
C PRO A 104 13.48 34.21 -12.19
N GLY A 105 14.20 34.36 -13.30
CA GLY A 105 14.56 35.69 -13.81
C GLY A 105 13.34 36.51 -14.27
N VAL A 106 13.34 37.82 -13.98
CA VAL A 106 12.30 38.77 -14.43
C VAL A 106 12.71 39.50 -15.72
N TRP A 107 11.74 39.95 -16.51
CA TRP A 107 12.02 40.86 -17.62
C TRP A 107 12.38 42.24 -17.08
N ARG A 108 13.50 42.81 -17.53
CA ARG A 108 13.97 44.12 -17.06
C ARG A 108 13.51 45.25 -17.97
N LEU A 109 13.33 46.43 -17.38
CA LEU A 109 13.08 47.67 -18.09
C LEU A 109 14.29 48.60 -17.92
N GLY A 110 14.52 49.46 -18.91
CA GLY A 110 15.53 50.50 -18.84
C GLY A 110 15.09 51.68 -17.96
N PRO A 111 15.96 52.69 -17.74
CA PRO A 111 15.70 53.79 -16.82
C PRO A 111 14.47 54.64 -17.17
N GLY A 112 14.10 54.74 -18.45
CA GLY A 112 12.88 55.45 -18.90
C GLY A 112 11.64 54.55 -18.97
N GLY A 113 11.76 53.30 -18.50
CA GLY A 113 10.71 52.29 -18.59
C GLY A 113 10.62 51.61 -19.95
N GLU A 114 11.56 51.79 -20.87
CA GLU A 114 11.61 51.09 -22.15
C GLU A 114 11.96 49.60 -22.01
N PRO A 115 11.48 48.71 -22.90
CA PRO A 115 11.93 47.32 -22.94
C PRO A 115 13.41 47.27 -23.34
N VAL A 116 14.18 46.45 -22.62
CA VAL A 116 15.61 46.25 -22.88
C VAL A 116 15.91 44.78 -23.12
N LEU A 117 16.97 44.54 -23.88
CA LEU A 117 17.58 43.24 -24.13
C LEU A 117 18.55 42.85 -23.00
N PRO A 118 19.03 41.60 -22.98
CA PRO A 118 19.98 41.12 -21.97
C PRO A 118 21.28 41.93 -21.83
N ASN A 119 21.69 42.62 -22.90
CA ASN A 119 22.86 43.51 -22.91
C ASN A 119 22.56 44.94 -22.42
N GLY A 120 21.31 45.24 -22.04
CA GLY A 120 20.85 46.55 -21.60
C GLY A 120 20.50 47.52 -22.73
N ALA A 121 20.64 47.13 -24.00
CA ALA A 121 20.18 47.94 -25.14
C ALA A 121 18.66 47.90 -25.23
N VAL A 122 18.04 48.96 -25.76
CA VAL A 122 16.60 48.98 -26.03
C VAL A 122 16.27 47.92 -27.09
N GLY A 123 15.23 47.13 -26.85
CA GLY A 123 14.76 46.11 -27.77
C GLY A 123 13.65 45.26 -27.18
N ASN A 124 12.96 44.52 -28.04
CA ASN A 124 11.81 43.70 -27.65
C ASN A 124 12.13 42.69 -26.55
N HIS A 125 11.21 42.57 -25.60
CA HIS A 125 11.22 41.42 -24.68
C HIS A 125 10.93 40.13 -25.44
N PHE A 126 11.32 38.98 -24.90
CA PHE A 126 11.01 37.70 -25.52
C PHE A 126 10.95 36.56 -24.52
N VAL A 127 10.35 35.46 -24.97
CA VAL A 127 10.41 34.14 -24.34
C VAL A 127 11.13 33.21 -25.29
N LEU A 128 12.19 32.55 -24.83
CA LEU A 128 12.88 31.47 -25.51
C LEU A 128 12.50 30.13 -24.86
N ILE A 129 11.98 29.20 -25.65
CA ILE A 129 11.80 27.79 -25.28
C ILE A 129 12.74 26.97 -26.14
N GLN A 130 13.67 26.25 -25.51
CA GLN A 130 14.58 25.34 -26.19
C GLN A 130 14.21 23.89 -25.92
N PHE A 131 14.22 23.10 -26.99
CA PHE A 131 13.92 21.68 -26.96
C PHE A 131 15.17 20.85 -27.20
N THR A 132 15.21 19.62 -26.69
CA THR A 132 16.31 18.67 -26.96
C THR A 132 16.40 18.27 -28.44
N THR A 133 15.26 18.25 -29.13
CA THR A 133 15.11 17.93 -30.55
C THR A 133 14.17 18.93 -31.25
N PRO A 134 14.31 19.17 -32.57
CA PRO A 134 13.46 20.12 -33.28
C PRO A 134 11.98 19.69 -33.28
N PRO A 135 11.05 20.53 -32.79
CA PRO A 135 9.62 20.26 -32.94
C PRO A 135 9.16 20.54 -34.39
N ALA A 136 8.00 20.02 -34.76
CA ALA A 136 7.35 20.29 -36.04
C ALA A 136 6.65 21.65 -36.01
N LEU A 137 6.77 22.41 -37.11
CA LEU A 137 6.09 23.70 -37.26
C LEU A 137 4.58 23.58 -37.08
N ASP A 138 3.95 22.60 -37.72
CA ASP A 138 2.50 22.38 -37.63
C ASP A 138 2.01 21.94 -36.24
N SER A 139 2.92 21.48 -35.37
CA SER A 139 2.57 21.16 -33.98
C SER A 139 2.47 22.41 -33.10
N ILE A 140 3.01 23.55 -33.54
CA ILE A 140 3.07 24.82 -32.79
C ILE A 140 2.22 25.91 -33.46
N PHE A 141 2.21 25.94 -34.80
CA PHE A 141 1.68 27.06 -35.55
C PHE A 141 0.46 26.73 -36.41
N ASP A 142 -0.50 27.65 -36.45
CA ASP A 142 -1.59 27.71 -37.43
C ASP A 142 -1.21 28.72 -38.51
N PRO A 143 -0.82 28.28 -39.73
CA PRO A 143 -0.40 29.18 -40.79
C PRO A 143 -1.59 29.86 -41.52
N SER A 144 -2.83 29.51 -41.18
CA SER A 144 -4.01 30.06 -41.83
C SER A 144 -4.21 31.56 -41.50
N PRO A 145 -5.00 32.30 -42.31
CA PRO A 145 -5.41 33.65 -41.96
C PRO A 145 -6.12 33.75 -40.61
N ALA A 146 -6.82 32.69 -40.18
CA ALA A 146 -7.52 32.65 -38.90
C ALA A 146 -6.54 32.54 -37.71
N GLY A 147 -5.45 31.80 -37.88
CA GLY A 147 -4.39 31.65 -36.87
C GLY A 147 -3.68 32.96 -36.50
N GLN A 148 -3.74 33.98 -37.35
CA GLN A 148 -3.20 35.32 -37.05
C GLN A 148 -3.90 35.99 -35.86
N ASN A 149 -5.14 35.60 -35.55
CA ASN A 149 -5.87 36.10 -34.37
C ASN A 149 -5.31 35.56 -33.04
N THR A 150 -4.52 34.50 -33.08
CA THR A 150 -3.90 33.85 -31.90
C THR A 150 -2.37 33.90 -31.96
N SER A 151 -1.81 34.96 -32.54
CA SER A 151 -0.35 35.13 -32.71
C SER A 151 0.28 34.01 -33.55
N GLY A 152 -0.52 33.34 -34.39
CA GLY A 152 -0.10 32.20 -35.21
C GLY A 152 -0.03 30.87 -34.47
N LEU A 153 -0.45 30.76 -33.20
CA LEU A 153 -0.29 29.57 -32.37
C LEU A 153 -1.54 28.67 -32.37
N VAL A 154 -1.35 27.33 -32.39
CA VAL A 154 -2.44 26.32 -32.28
C VAL A 154 -2.87 26.02 -30.84
N GLY A 155 -2.20 26.60 -29.85
CA GLY A 155 -2.46 26.37 -28.41
C GLY A 155 -1.59 25.29 -27.75
N SER A 156 -0.71 24.61 -28.48
CA SER A 156 0.29 23.71 -27.88
C SER A 156 1.35 24.46 -27.07
N ILE A 157 1.62 25.70 -27.47
CA ILE A 157 2.31 26.72 -26.68
C ILE A 157 1.35 27.90 -26.54
N SER A 158 1.21 28.43 -25.33
CA SER A 158 0.45 29.65 -25.07
C SER A 158 1.27 30.63 -24.24
N VAL A 159 1.14 31.91 -24.56
CA VAL A 159 1.73 33.02 -23.79
C VAL A 159 0.60 33.98 -23.45
N SER A 160 0.27 34.04 -22.17
CA SER A 160 -0.94 34.71 -21.69
C SER A 160 -0.63 35.60 -20.50
N ARG A 161 -1.40 36.68 -20.40
CA ARG A 161 -1.50 37.51 -19.21
C ARG A 161 -2.34 36.79 -18.17
N VAL A 162 -1.88 36.72 -16.92
CA VAL A 162 -2.69 36.26 -15.78
C VAL A 162 -3.21 37.46 -15.01
N ASP A 163 -4.54 37.54 -14.85
CA ASP A 163 -5.14 38.47 -13.90
C ASP A 163 -4.97 37.94 -12.47
N SER A 164 -4.23 38.66 -11.62
CA SER A 164 -3.92 38.24 -10.24
C SER A 164 -5.15 38.21 -9.32
N THR A 165 -6.26 38.84 -9.70
CA THR A 165 -7.48 38.93 -8.90
C THR A 165 -8.47 37.82 -9.26
N THR A 166 -8.52 37.40 -10.52
CA THR A 166 -9.52 36.47 -11.06
C THR A 166 -8.92 35.18 -11.60
N GLY A 167 -7.61 35.12 -11.82
CA GLY A 167 -6.92 33.99 -12.45
C GLY A 167 -7.19 33.86 -13.95
N ALA A 168 -7.93 34.81 -14.54
CA ALA A 168 -8.28 34.77 -15.95
C ALA A 168 -7.03 34.87 -16.83
N LEU A 169 -6.94 33.98 -17.82
CA LEU A 169 -5.87 33.95 -18.81
C LEU A 169 -6.33 34.70 -20.07
N THR A 170 -5.61 35.76 -20.42
CA THR A 170 -5.83 36.49 -21.67
C THR A 170 -4.60 36.33 -22.58
N PRO A 171 -4.74 35.81 -23.81
CA PRO A 171 -3.60 35.67 -24.72
C PRO A 171 -2.89 37.00 -24.95
N ILE A 172 -1.56 36.99 -24.95
CA ILE A 172 -0.75 38.16 -25.30
C ILE A 172 -0.58 38.18 -26.82
N ARG A 173 -0.84 39.35 -27.43
CA ARG A 173 -0.60 39.55 -28.86
C ARG A 173 0.90 39.61 -29.12
N GLY A 174 1.34 38.83 -30.09
CA GLY A 174 2.76 38.72 -30.42
C GLY A 174 2.99 37.90 -31.68
N ARG A 175 4.25 37.53 -31.87
CA ARG A 175 4.69 36.69 -32.98
C ARG A 175 5.60 35.58 -32.49
N GLY A 176 5.23 34.35 -32.84
CA GLY A 176 6.04 33.16 -32.56
C GLY A 176 6.98 32.82 -33.73
N PHE A 177 8.17 32.35 -33.38
CA PHE A 177 9.21 31.90 -34.31
C PHE A 177 9.70 30.52 -33.90
N LEU A 178 9.89 29.60 -34.85
CA LEU A 178 10.60 28.33 -34.61
C LEU A 178 11.75 28.22 -35.60
N GLY A 179 12.99 28.20 -35.10
CA GLY A 179 14.17 28.15 -35.97
C GLY A 179 14.25 29.28 -36.99
N GLY A 180 13.81 30.49 -36.59
CA GLY A 180 13.77 31.66 -37.45
C GLY A 180 12.61 31.71 -38.46
N LYS A 181 11.67 30.76 -38.39
CA LYS A 181 10.47 30.72 -39.24
C LYS A 181 9.22 31.13 -38.47
N THR A 182 8.31 31.84 -39.12
CA THR A 182 7.02 32.27 -38.58
C THR A 182 5.91 32.05 -39.63
N PRO A 183 4.64 31.88 -39.22
CA PRO A 183 3.49 31.85 -40.14
C PRO A 183 3.43 33.06 -41.07
N ASP A 184 3.21 32.82 -42.37
CA ASP A 184 3.08 33.88 -43.38
C ASP A 184 1.65 34.44 -43.53
N GLY A 185 0.68 33.86 -42.79
CA GLY A 185 -0.74 34.23 -42.83
C GLY A 185 -1.47 33.85 -44.12
N ARG A 186 -0.82 33.09 -45.00
CA ARG A 186 -1.32 32.62 -46.31
C ARG A 186 -1.35 31.10 -46.41
N GLY A 187 -1.21 30.39 -45.29
CA GLY A 187 -1.17 28.94 -45.22
C GLY A 187 0.24 28.33 -45.33
N GLY A 188 1.30 29.15 -45.24
CA GLY A 188 2.69 28.71 -45.26
C GLY A 188 3.54 29.29 -44.13
N TYR A 189 4.86 29.08 -44.25
CA TYR A 189 5.86 29.55 -43.28
C TYR A 189 6.94 30.35 -43.99
N ALA A 190 7.26 31.53 -43.48
CA ALA A 190 8.33 32.37 -43.98
C ALA A 190 9.55 32.32 -43.06
N SER A 191 10.75 32.20 -43.63
CA SER A 191 12.01 32.38 -42.91
C SER A 191 12.31 33.87 -42.80
N TRP A 192 12.18 34.43 -41.60
CA TRP A 192 12.39 35.86 -41.34
C TRP A 192 13.76 36.15 -40.73
N LEU A 193 14.43 35.13 -40.19
CA LEU A 193 15.74 35.25 -39.56
C LEU A 193 16.72 34.31 -40.24
N GLU A 194 17.89 34.85 -40.59
CA GLU A 194 19.03 34.08 -41.10
C GLU A 194 20.22 34.28 -40.14
N LEU A 195 20.98 33.20 -39.90
CA LEU A 195 22.20 33.26 -39.11
C LEU A 195 23.39 33.40 -40.06
N ARG A 196 24.11 34.54 -40.03
CA ARG A 196 25.38 34.72 -40.77
C ARG A 196 26.54 34.81 -39.78
N GLY A 197 27.30 33.72 -39.67
CA GLY A 197 28.28 33.58 -38.60
C GLY A 197 27.57 33.42 -37.25
N GLN A 198 27.91 34.27 -36.28
CA GLN A 198 27.24 34.32 -34.96
C GLN A 198 26.21 35.45 -34.84
N ARG A 199 25.87 36.13 -35.95
CA ARG A 199 24.95 37.28 -35.95
C ARG A 199 23.64 36.94 -36.62
N LEU A 200 22.53 37.27 -35.95
CA LEU A 200 21.20 37.26 -36.54
C LEU A 200 21.05 38.41 -37.52
N ILE A 201 20.50 38.13 -38.70
CA ILE A 201 20.15 39.13 -39.68
C ILE A 201 18.68 39.00 -40.07
N ASP A 202 18.09 40.15 -40.39
CA ASP A 202 16.75 40.24 -40.92
C ASP A 202 16.72 39.72 -42.38
N ALA A 203 15.89 38.70 -42.61
CA ALA A 203 15.60 38.12 -43.91
C ALA A 203 14.10 38.24 -44.27
N SER A 204 13.33 39.00 -43.49
CA SER A 204 11.92 39.23 -43.71
C SER A 204 11.65 40.13 -44.93
N PRO A 205 10.47 40.03 -45.55
CA PRO A 205 10.01 41.02 -46.52
C PRO A 205 9.97 42.41 -45.86
N ASN A 206 10.49 43.43 -46.53
CA ASN A 206 10.45 44.85 -46.08
C ASN A 206 11.21 45.19 -44.78
N GLY A 207 11.96 44.27 -44.17
CA GLY A 207 12.71 44.56 -42.94
C GLY A 207 11.86 44.55 -41.65
N GLU A 208 10.76 43.79 -41.67
CA GLU A 208 9.80 43.63 -40.58
C GLU A 208 10.41 42.89 -39.35
N ALA A 209 11.50 42.15 -39.50
CA ALA A 209 12.17 41.49 -38.37
C ALA A 209 13.22 42.37 -37.67
N ALA A 210 13.28 43.67 -37.98
CA ALA A 210 14.19 44.62 -37.35
C ALA A 210 14.01 44.70 -35.82
N GLY A 211 12.77 44.55 -35.34
CA GLY A 211 12.44 44.50 -33.90
C GLY A 211 12.73 43.17 -33.23
N PHE A 212 13.12 42.11 -33.97
CA PHE A 212 13.41 40.81 -33.36
C PHE A 212 14.65 40.87 -32.44
N PRO A 213 14.61 40.29 -31.23
CA PRO A 213 15.73 40.30 -30.29
C PRO A 213 17.03 39.78 -30.91
N GLY A 214 18.08 40.60 -30.90
CA GLY A 214 19.40 40.22 -31.42
C GLY A 214 19.70 40.65 -32.86
N VAL A 215 18.71 41.18 -33.61
CA VAL A 215 18.90 41.70 -34.98
C VAL A 215 19.49 43.12 -34.95
N ALA A 216 18.80 44.08 -34.32
CA ALA A 216 19.27 45.46 -34.21
C ALA A 216 20.48 45.61 -33.28
N SER A 217 20.50 44.84 -32.19
CA SER A 217 21.59 44.83 -31.19
C SER A 217 21.85 43.40 -30.72
N SER A 218 23.01 42.84 -31.09
CA SER A 218 23.39 41.47 -30.72
C SER A 218 23.79 41.39 -29.25
N PHE A 219 23.53 40.25 -28.63
CA PHE A 219 23.94 39.91 -27.26
C PHE A 219 24.38 38.45 -27.16
N SER A 220 24.98 38.08 -26.02
CA SER A 220 25.44 36.71 -25.80
C SER A 220 24.27 35.72 -25.84
N GLY A 221 24.34 34.72 -26.73
CA GLY A 221 23.30 33.72 -26.92
C GLY A 221 22.19 34.14 -27.90
N ALA A 222 22.27 35.31 -28.54
CA ALA A 222 21.32 35.74 -29.57
C ALA A 222 21.28 34.76 -30.76
N ASP A 223 22.41 34.15 -31.13
CA ASP A 223 22.51 33.14 -32.16
C ASP A 223 21.63 31.91 -31.90
N SER A 224 21.45 31.55 -30.63
CA SER A 224 20.62 30.42 -30.22
C SER A 224 19.12 30.64 -30.45
N LEU A 225 18.66 31.89 -30.65
CA LEU A 225 17.25 32.23 -30.86
C LEU A 225 16.71 31.74 -32.21
N ALA A 226 17.55 31.63 -33.24
CA ALA A 226 17.18 31.07 -34.56
C ALA A 226 17.55 29.59 -34.73
N SER A 227 17.96 28.91 -33.66
CA SER A 227 18.21 27.45 -33.73
C SER A 227 16.93 26.69 -34.09
N PRO A 228 17.00 25.63 -34.92
CA PRO A 228 15.84 24.78 -35.22
C PRO A 228 15.15 24.16 -34.00
N LYS A 229 15.83 24.15 -32.85
CA LYS A 229 15.33 23.65 -31.56
C LYS A 229 14.73 24.75 -30.67
N SER A 230 14.77 26.01 -31.11
CA SER A 230 14.34 27.17 -30.33
C SER A 230 13.02 27.68 -30.87
N PHE A 231 12.02 27.70 -30.01
CA PHE A 231 10.83 28.53 -30.18
C PHE A 231 11.05 29.87 -29.46
N VAL A 232 10.74 30.98 -30.13
CA VAL A 232 10.83 32.33 -29.58
C VAL A 232 9.51 33.05 -29.75
N PHE A 233 8.97 33.60 -28.68
CA PHE A 233 7.80 34.46 -28.72
C PHE A 233 8.20 35.90 -28.40
N VAL A 234 7.78 36.83 -29.27
CA VAL A 234 8.05 38.27 -29.13
C VAL A 234 6.70 38.99 -29.04
N PRO A 235 6.46 39.85 -28.02
CA PRO A 235 5.26 40.68 -27.98
C PRO A 235 5.28 41.64 -29.18
N ASP A 236 4.11 41.86 -29.78
CA ASP A 236 3.94 42.60 -31.04
C ASP A 236 2.48 43.10 -31.08
N GLU A 237 2.23 44.24 -30.44
CA GLU A 237 0.87 44.71 -30.17
C GLU A 237 0.20 45.32 -31.41
N ASP A 238 0.96 45.96 -32.29
CA ASP A 238 0.51 46.53 -33.55
C ASP A 238 0.64 45.54 -34.73
N GLY A 239 1.50 44.52 -34.61
CA GLY A 239 1.59 43.39 -35.53
C GLY A 239 2.61 43.57 -36.65
N ASP A 240 3.45 44.60 -36.56
CA ASP A 240 4.47 44.92 -37.56
C ASP A 240 5.91 44.57 -37.12
N LEU A 241 6.11 44.22 -35.84
CA LEU A 241 7.40 43.88 -35.21
C LEU A 241 8.53 44.87 -35.49
N ALA A 242 8.21 46.12 -35.87
CA ALA A 242 9.17 47.16 -36.20
C ALA A 242 9.49 48.05 -34.98
N THR A 243 8.59 48.11 -34.01
CA THR A 243 8.77 48.80 -32.73
C THR A 243 9.28 47.87 -31.63
N PHE A 244 9.57 48.45 -30.46
CA PHE A 244 10.06 47.71 -29.29
C PHE A 244 9.00 47.72 -28.19
N GLU A 245 8.35 46.58 -28.00
CA GLU A 245 7.33 46.24 -27.03
C GLU A 245 7.89 45.51 -25.80
N SER A 246 7.29 45.78 -24.64
CA SER A 246 7.46 44.96 -23.44
C SER A 246 6.27 44.01 -23.30
N PHE A 247 6.46 42.88 -22.61
CA PHE A 247 5.32 42.16 -22.08
C PHE A 247 4.49 43.05 -21.12
N PRO A 248 3.20 42.71 -20.84
CA PRO A 248 2.36 43.52 -19.98
C PRO A 248 2.98 43.74 -18.59
N ARG A 249 3.09 45.01 -18.18
CA ARG A 249 3.64 45.40 -16.87
C ARG A 249 2.66 45.22 -15.72
N SER A 250 1.38 45.02 -16.05
CA SER A 250 0.27 45.01 -15.10
C SER A 250 -0.21 43.59 -14.74
N ALA A 251 0.62 42.57 -14.99
CA ALA A 251 0.31 41.16 -14.72
C ALA A 251 1.52 40.24 -14.97
N HIS A 252 1.42 38.99 -14.53
CA HIS A 252 2.38 37.96 -14.92
C HIS A 252 2.17 37.49 -16.35
N VAL A 253 3.28 37.15 -16.98
CA VAL A 253 3.33 36.43 -18.24
C VAL A 253 3.41 34.95 -17.91
N ARG A 254 2.32 34.23 -18.16
CA ARG A 254 2.25 32.77 -18.03
C ARG A 254 2.51 32.12 -19.37
N ILE A 255 3.40 31.14 -19.36
CA ILE A 255 3.80 30.34 -20.51
C ILE A 255 3.38 28.91 -20.23
N GLU A 256 2.54 28.35 -21.09
CA GLU A 256 2.14 26.95 -21.01
C GLU A 256 2.62 26.19 -22.25
N VAL A 257 3.21 25.02 -22.03
CA VAL A 257 3.68 24.11 -23.07
C VAL A 257 3.09 22.75 -22.80
N THR A 258 2.26 22.26 -23.71
CA THR A 258 1.51 20.99 -23.56
C THR A 258 2.11 19.86 -24.38
N ALA A 259 1.59 18.64 -24.20
CA ALA A 259 1.92 17.47 -25.01
C ALA A 259 1.57 17.64 -26.52
N GLY A 260 0.86 18.72 -26.89
CA GLY A 260 0.59 19.08 -28.28
C GLY A 260 1.84 19.42 -29.09
N VAL A 261 2.94 19.85 -28.44
CA VAL A 261 4.23 20.04 -29.13
C VAL A 261 4.81 18.68 -29.49
N ALA A 262 5.09 18.44 -30.77
CA ALA A 262 5.54 17.15 -31.26
C ALA A 262 6.64 17.28 -32.31
N THR A 263 7.46 16.25 -32.47
CA THR A 263 8.43 16.17 -33.58
C THR A 263 7.72 15.92 -34.92
N SER A 264 8.42 16.10 -36.03
CA SER A 264 7.90 15.75 -37.38
C SER A 264 7.54 14.28 -37.55
N SER A 265 8.06 13.40 -36.68
CA SER A 265 7.68 11.99 -36.60
C SER A 265 6.46 11.72 -35.70
N GLY A 266 5.78 12.76 -35.21
CA GLY A 266 4.59 12.67 -34.36
C GLY A 266 4.87 12.29 -32.90
N ARG A 267 6.12 12.44 -32.41
CA ARG A 267 6.44 12.15 -31.00
C ARG A 267 6.16 13.37 -30.14
N ALA A 268 5.17 13.27 -29.26
CA ALA A 268 4.76 14.31 -28.33
C ALA A 268 5.86 14.63 -27.29
N LEU A 269 5.80 15.84 -26.76
CA LEU A 269 6.59 16.30 -25.63
C LEU A 269 6.36 15.41 -24.40
N VAL A 270 7.45 15.02 -23.74
CA VAL A 270 7.40 14.08 -22.59
C VAL A 270 6.81 14.73 -21.34
N THR A 271 7.18 15.98 -21.06
CA THR A 271 6.81 16.70 -19.84
C THR A 271 6.24 18.06 -20.20
N GLU A 272 4.99 18.30 -19.82
CA GLU A 272 4.35 19.61 -19.93
C GLU A 272 4.96 20.59 -18.93
N ALA A 273 4.88 21.89 -19.26
CA ALA A 273 5.44 22.94 -18.44
C ALA A 273 4.50 24.12 -18.31
N VAL A 274 4.47 24.69 -17.11
CA VAL A 274 3.80 25.94 -16.79
C VAL A 274 4.77 26.78 -15.96
N CYS A 275 5.18 27.92 -16.49
CA CYS A 275 5.94 28.91 -15.75
C CYS A 275 5.33 30.29 -15.89
N ALA A 276 5.62 31.15 -14.93
CA ALA A 276 5.26 32.56 -14.99
C ALA A 276 6.46 33.44 -14.66
N GLY A 277 6.41 34.69 -15.10
CA GLY A 277 7.35 35.72 -14.69
C GLY A 277 6.73 37.12 -14.76
N ALA A 278 7.33 38.05 -14.03
CA ALA A 278 6.93 39.45 -13.99
C ALA A 278 7.82 40.33 -14.87
N VAL A 279 7.26 41.47 -15.30
CA VAL A 279 8.01 42.55 -15.95
C VAL A 279 8.33 43.61 -14.91
N GLY A 280 9.61 43.76 -14.57
CA GLY A 280 10.05 44.61 -13.48
C GLY A 280 9.93 43.93 -12.12
N ALA A 281 9.61 44.72 -11.09
CA ALA A 281 9.41 44.22 -9.73
C ALA A 281 8.09 43.45 -9.63
N ASP A 282 8.12 42.34 -8.90
CA ASP A 282 6.91 41.59 -8.60
C ASP A 282 6.17 42.20 -7.41
N VAL A 283 4.88 42.45 -7.58
CA VAL A 283 4.00 43.08 -6.57
C VAL A 283 2.65 42.37 -6.45
N TYR A 284 2.47 41.25 -7.16
CA TYR A 284 1.21 40.52 -7.21
C TYR A 284 1.26 39.34 -6.27
N THR A 285 0.23 39.17 -5.45
CA THR A 285 0.22 38.10 -4.46
C THR A 285 -0.20 36.77 -5.07
N PRO A 286 0.40 35.63 -4.64
CA PRO A 286 -0.03 34.32 -5.09
C PRO A 286 -1.38 33.97 -4.48
N GLU A 287 -2.41 33.75 -5.29
CA GLU A 287 -3.76 33.41 -4.82
C GLU A 287 -4.19 32.02 -5.27
N ALA A 288 -4.79 31.24 -4.36
CA ALA A 288 -5.46 29.99 -4.70
C ALA A 288 -6.84 30.28 -5.31
N LEU A 289 -7.11 29.82 -6.53
CA LEU A 289 -8.36 30.17 -7.23
C LEU A 289 -9.13 28.95 -7.74
N GLU A 290 -8.42 27.92 -8.18
CA GLU A 290 -9.03 26.72 -8.74
C GLU A 290 -8.76 25.53 -7.83
N PHE A 291 -9.81 24.76 -7.58
CA PHE A 291 -9.79 23.57 -6.76
C PHE A 291 -10.41 22.43 -7.56
N SER A 292 -9.77 21.28 -7.52
CA SER A 292 -10.35 20.02 -7.96
C SER A 292 -10.29 19.05 -6.79
N PRO A 293 -11.42 18.56 -6.25
CA PRO A 293 -12.79 18.81 -6.69
C PRO A 293 -13.25 20.27 -6.55
N ARG A 294 -14.18 20.69 -7.41
CA ARG A 294 -14.75 22.05 -7.40
C ARG A 294 -15.72 22.26 -6.22
N ASN A 295 -15.97 23.52 -5.88
CA ASN A 295 -16.94 23.87 -4.83
C ASN A 295 -18.36 23.40 -5.19
N GLY A 296 -19.03 22.80 -4.22
CA GLY A 296 -20.37 22.21 -4.38
C GLY A 296 -20.39 20.93 -5.23
N ALA A 297 -19.25 20.30 -5.50
CA ALA A 297 -19.26 18.98 -6.14
C ALA A 297 -19.93 17.94 -5.23
N GLU A 298 -20.65 17.01 -5.85
CA GLU A 298 -21.39 15.94 -5.21
C GLU A 298 -20.89 14.59 -5.75
N GLU A 299 -21.06 13.52 -4.97
CA GLU A 299 -20.70 12.15 -5.37
C GLU A 299 -19.25 12.01 -5.85
N VAL A 300 -18.33 12.79 -5.24
CA VAL A 300 -16.90 12.73 -5.55
C VAL A 300 -16.32 11.42 -5.00
N ASP A 301 -15.54 10.69 -5.81
CA ASP A 301 -14.81 9.51 -5.33
C ASP A 301 -13.89 9.91 -4.16
N PRO A 302 -13.99 9.30 -2.97
CA PRO A 302 -13.11 9.59 -1.82
C PRO A 302 -11.61 9.45 -2.06
N LEU A 303 -11.21 8.75 -3.13
CA LEU A 303 -9.82 8.59 -3.57
C LEU A 303 -9.37 9.71 -4.52
N THR A 304 -10.27 10.62 -4.91
CA THR A 304 -9.95 11.76 -5.77
C THR A 304 -8.90 12.63 -5.11
N ALA A 305 -7.79 12.86 -5.82
CA ALA A 305 -6.74 13.74 -5.35
C ALA A 305 -7.25 15.19 -5.27
N VAL A 306 -6.92 15.87 -4.17
CA VAL A 306 -7.21 17.29 -4.01
C VAL A 306 -6.11 18.07 -4.73
N ILE A 307 -6.47 18.84 -5.74
CA ILE A 307 -5.55 19.71 -6.48
C ILE A 307 -5.92 21.16 -6.20
N VAL A 308 -4.92 21.95 -5.85
CA VAL A 308 -5.03 23.40 -5.69
C VAL A 308 -4.16 24.07 -6.74
N ALA A 309 -4.76 24.98 -7.52
CA ALA A 309 -4.03 25.79 -8.49
C ALA A 309 -3.96 27.25 -8.03
N PHE A 310 -2.78 27.83 -8.25
CA PHE A 310 -2.42 29.19 -7.88
C PHE A 310 -2.33 30.08 -9.12
N THR A 311 -2.48 31.39 -8.93
CA THR A 311 -2.29 32.41 -9.98
C THR A 311 -0.88 32.40 -10.57
N GLU A 312 0.10 31.97 -9.77
CA GLU A 312 1.52 31.98 -10.11
C GLU A 312 2.28 30.86 -9.37
N PRO A 313 3.55 30.60 -9.73
CA PRO A 313 4.40 29.65 -9.01
C PRO A 313 4.59 30.02 -7.54
N VAL A 314 4.40 29.06 -6.63
CA VAL A 314 4.60 29.26 -5.19
C VAL A 314 5.73 28.39 -4.65
N GLN A 315 6.34 28.81 -3.54
CA GLN A 315 7.35 28.01 -2.84
C GLN A 315 6.74 26.71 -2.32
N PRO A 316 7.27 25.52 -2.68
CA PRO A 316 6.59 24.26 -2.36
C PRO A 316 6.33 24.01 -0.87
N LEU A 317 7.31 24.34 0.00
CA LEU A 317 7.16 24.17 1.45
C LEU A 317 6.18 25.16 2.11
N SER A 318 5.73 26.19 1.39
CA SER A 318 4.66 27.08 1.87
C SER A 318 3.27 26.47 1.67
N VAL A 319 3.11 25.55 0.71
CA VAL A 319 1.86 24.82 0.46
C VAL A 319 1.71 23.65 1.45
N GLY A 320 2.78 22.93 1.73
CA GLY A 320 2.79 21.84 2.70
C GLY A 320 4.09 21.04 2.65
N GLU A 321 4.19 20.01 3.49
CA GLU A 321 5.36 19.14 3.51
C GLU A 321 5.41 18.25 2.26
N LEU A 322 6.60 18.08 1.67
CA LEU A 322 6.80 17.12 0.58
C LEU A 322 6.65 15.67 1.09
N PRO A 323 6.30 14.71 0.23
CA PRO A 323 6.32 13.29 0.57
C PRO A 323 7.66 12.86 1.18
N GLY A 324 7.60 12.27 2.37
CA GLY A 324 8.78 11.87 3.14
C GLY A 324 8.56 10.57 3.92
N PRO A 325 9.58 10.10 4.65
CA PRO A 325 9.50 8.86 5.43
C PRO A 325 8.67 9.00 6.72
N LEU A 326 8.36 10.23 7.12
CA LEU A 326 7.54 10.53 8.29
C LEU A 326 6.15 11.00 7.83
N PRO A 327 5.08 10.67 8.59
CA PRO A 327 3.76 11.20 8.31
C PRO A 327 3.77 12.73 8.45
N PRO A 328 3.04 13.45 7.58
CA PRO A 328 3.01 14.90 7.62
C PRO A 328 2.30 15.42 8.86
N GLY A 329 2.67 16.62 9.30
CA GLY A 329 1.90 17.39 10.29
C GLY A 329 0.61 17.99 9.74
N LEU A 330 -0.18 18.62 10.61
CA LEU A 330 -1.25 19.51 10.17
C LEU A 330 -0.65 20.75 9.54
N SER A 331 -1.12 21.11 8.34
CA SER A 331 -0.64 22.29 7.64
C SER A 331 -1.27 23.57 8.19
N SER A 332 -0.44 24.61 8.33
CA SER A 332 -0.89 25.95 8.69
C SER A 332 -1.32 26.80 7.49
N SER A 333 -1.02 26.39 6.25
CA SER A 333 -1.30 27.17 5.03
C SER A 333 -2.65 26.82 4.41
N ILE A 334 -2.93 25.54 4.22
CA ILE A 334 -4.20 25.05 3.70
C ILE A 334 -4.70 24.00 4.69
N SER A 335 -5.85 24.22 5.32
CA SER A 335 -6.48 23.20 6.14
C SER A 335 -7.39 22.32 5.27
N LEU A 336 -7.30 21.02 5.51
CA LEU A 336 -8.14 20.00 4.89
C LEU A 336 -8.88 19.31 6.03
N SER A 337 -10.21 19.27 5.99
CA SER A 337 -11.01 18.67 7.05
C SER A 337 -12.26 17.99 6.52
N PHE A 338 -12.83 17.08 7.31
CA PHE A 338 -14.10 16.43 7.00
C PHE A 338 -14.92 16.17 8.27
N GLY A 339 -16.16 15.70 8.12
CA GLY A 339 -17.07 15.45 9.25
C GLY A 339 -18.04 16.61 9.49
N PRO A 340 -18.96 16.53 10.45
CA PRO A 340 -19.91 17.60 10.76
C PRO A 340 -19.23 18.81 11.43
N GLN A 341 -19.87 19.99 11.42
CA GLN A 341 -19.28 21.22 12.01
C GLN A 341 -19.00 21.10 13.51
N THR A 342 -19.77 20.27 14.23
CA THR A 342 -19.62 20.04 15.67
C THR A 342 -18.47 19.09 16.02
N SER A 343 -17.94 18.35 15.04
CA SER A 343 -16.83 17.40 15.23
C SER A 343 -16.05 17.20 13.93
N ARG A 344 -15.39 18.26 13.45
CA ARG A 344 -14.48 18.23 12.30
C ARG A 344 -13.21 17.43 12.64
N VAL A 345 -12.72 16.69 11.66
CA VAL A 345 -11.41 16.03 11.68
C VAL A 345 -10.51 16.74 10.70
N ASP A 346 -9.43 17.33 11.19
CA ASP A 346 -8.37 17.89 10.36
C ASP A 346 -7.47 16.77 9.83
N VAL A 347 -7.18 16.81 8.54
CA VAL A 347 -6.49 15.76 7.80
C VAL A 347 -5.09 16.25 7.44
N PRO A 348 -4.04 15.64 8.02
CA PRO A 348 -2.68 15.87 7.55
C PRO A 348 -2.53 15.44 6.09
N TYR A 349 -1.71 16.15 5.33
CA TYR A 349 -1.43 15.81 3.94
C TYR A 349 0.01 16.17 3.57
N THR A 350 0.51 15.51 2.54
CA THR A 350 1.71 15.96 1.83
C THR A 350 1.30 16.79 0.62
N ALA A 351 2.03 17.85 0.32
CA ALA A 351 1.83 18.69 -0.85
C ALA A 351 2.95 18.42 -1.84
N GLU A 352 2.61 17.96 -3.03
CA GLU A 352 3.58 17.71 -4.09
C GLU A 352 3.17 18.50 -5.34
N PRO A 353 4.09 19.24 -5.99
CA PRO A 353 3.78 19.89 -7.25
C PRO A 353 3.47 18.84 -8.33
N VAL A 354 2.59 19.16 -9.28
CA VAL A 354 2.22 18.23 -10.37
C VAL A 354 3.45 17.82 -11.20
N SER A 355 4.42 18.73 -11.32
CA SER A 355 5.73 18.52 -11.96
C SER A 355 6.73 19.53 -11.41
N VAL A 356 8.04 19.27 -11.51
CA VAL A 356 9.05 20.32 -11.28
C VAL A 356 9.03 21.44 -12.33
N TYR A 357 8.28 21.23 -13.41
CA TYR A 357 8.02 22.23 -14.45
C TYR A 357 6.66 22.93 -14.30
N ASP A 358 5.89 22.62 -13.24
CA ASP A 358 4.63 23.29 -12.90
C ASP A 358 4.53 23.42 -11.37
N LEU A 359 5.07 24.53 -10.85
CA LEU A 359 4.90 24.94 -9.45
C LEU A 359 3.65 25.82 -9.23
N THR A 360 2.72 25.86 -10.19
CA THR A 360 1.43 26.57 -10.06
C THR A 360 0.31 25.65 -9.58
N ARG A 361 0.51 24.33 -9.65
CA ARG A 361 -0.48 23.32 -9.25
C ARG A 361 0.11 22.31 -8.29
N TYR A 362 -0.59 22.07 -7.19
CA TYR A 362 -0.16 21.13 -6.15
C TYR A 362 -1.22 20.07 -5.91
N ARG A 363 -0.77 18.82 -5.85
CA ARG A 363 -1.55 17.69 -5.39
C ARG A 363 -1.37 17.55 -3.89
N LEU A 364 -2.45 17.79 -3.15
CA LEU A 364 -2.52 17.47 -1.73
C LEU A 364 -2.89 15.99 -1.61
N ARG A 365 -2.02 15.21 -0.97
CA ARG A 365 -2.23 13.78 -0.72
C ARG A 365 -2.57 13.59 0.76
N PRO A 366 -3.85 13.37 1.10
CA PRO A 366 -4.27 13.11 2.47
C PRO A 366 -3.54 11.89 3.04
N LEU A 367 -3.24 11.90 4.35
CA LEU A 367 -2.60 10.79 5.04
C LEU A 367 -3.48 9.52 5.08
N PHE A 368 -4.80 9.69 5.05
CA PHE A 368 -5.78 8.62 5.01
C PHE A 368 -6.97 9.03 4.12
N HIS A 369 -7.66 8.04 3.55
CA HIS A 369 -8.80 8.29 2.66
C HIS A 369 -10.01 8.84 3.41
N PHE A 370 -10.85 9.58 2.70
CA PHE A 370 -12.12 10.02 3.27
C PHE A 370 -13.08 8.83 3.42
N PRO A 371 -13.88 8.77 4.50
CA PRO A 371 -14.70 7.61 4.85
C PRO A 371 -15.86 7.33 3.88
N GLY A 372 -16.22 8.31 3.05
CA GLY A 372 -17.39 8.22 2.16
C GLY A 372 -18.70 8.65 2.83
N ARG A 373 -19.79 8.43 2.10
CA ARG A 373 -21.16 8.71 2.53
C ARG A 373 -21.72 7.63 3.46
N ASP A 374 -22.47 8.07 4.48
CA ASP A 374 -23.34 7.17 5.27
C ASP A 374 -24.55 6.77 4.40
N PRO A 375 -24.75 5.47 4.10
CA PRO A 375 -25.87 5.01 3.29
C PRO A 375 -27.23 5.23 3.96
N LEU A 376 -27.27 5.48 5.28
CA LEU A 376 -28.49 5.78 6.01
C LEU A 376 -28.69 7.30 6.09
N GLN A 377 -29.53 7.84 5.20
CA GLN A 377 -29.93 9.26 5.29
C GLN A 377 -30.69 9.50 6.61
N GLY A 378 -30.08 10.23 7.55
CA GLY A 378 -30.75 10.69 8.77
C GLY A 378 -30.03 10.41 10.09
N THR A 379 -28.92 9.66 10.10
CA THR A 379 -28.06 9.48 11.28
C THR A 379 -27.09 10.66 11.46
N LEU A 380 -26.84 11.03 12.72
CA LEU A 380 -26.42 12.35 13.20
C LEU A 380 -25.09 12.97 12.69
N GLN A 381 -24.33 12.38 11.75
CA GLN A 381 -23.05 12.97 11.30
C GLN A 381 -22.75 12.70 9.81
N ALA A 382 -22.86 13.73 8.98
CA ALA A 382 -22.41 13.68 7.58
C ALA A 382 -20.87 13.69 7.52
N LEU A 383 -20.24 12.51 7.45
CA LEU A 383 -18.79 12.38 7.24
C LEU A 383 -18.33 12.61 5.80
N ASN A 384 -19.27 12.78 4.87
CA ASN A 384 -18.97 12.94 3.46
C ASN A 384 -18.68 14.37 3.02
N GLU A 385 -18.90 15.38 3.87
CA GLU A 385 -18.54 16.75 3.52
C GLU A 385 -17.06 17.00 3.79
N ILE A 386 -16.31 17.32 2.74
CA ILE A 386 -14.91 17.72 2.81
C ILE A 386 -14.83 19.24 2.69
N THR A 387 -13.98 19.87 3.48
CA THR A 387 -13.70 21.30 3.46
C THR A 387 -12.21 21.53 3.28
N VAL A 388 -11.87 22.33 2.26
CA VAL A 388 -10.53 22.88 2.05
C VAL A 388 -10.60 24.38 2.30
N GLN A 389 -9.74 24.88 3.18
CA GLN A 389 -9.66 26.29 3.52
C GLN A 389 -8.22 26.76 3.41
N VAL A 390 -7.99 27.80 2.61
CA VAL A 390 -6.67 28.46 2.54
C VAL A 390 -6.62 29.56 3.59
N ASN A 391 -5.52 29.60 4.35
CA ASN A 391 -5.25 30.62 5.35
C ASN A 391 -4.47 31.79 4.72
N PRO A 392 -4.73 33.04 5.15
CA PRO A 392 -4.06 34.20 4.58
C PRO A 392 -2.64 34.32 5.13
N GLN A 393 -1.75 34.98 4.40
CA GLN A 393 -0.39 35.31 4.81
C GLN A 393 0.52 34.10 5.12
N VAL A 394 0.37 32.99 4.39
CA VAL A 394 1.22 31.78 4.61
C VAL A 394 1.85 31.26 3.32
N LEU A 395 1.11 31.30 2.20
CA LEU A 395 1.61 30.87 0.90
C LEU A 395 2.61 31.89 0.39
N LYS A 396 3.83 31.44 0.08
CA LYS A 396 4.93 32.29 -0.36
C LYS A 396 5.08 32.24 -1.86
N ASP A 397 5.23 33.40 -2.46
CA ASP A 397 5.65 33.57 -3.83
C ASP A 397 7.03 32.91 -4.08
N LEU A 398 7.20 32.32 -5.27
CA LEU A 398 8.48 31.81 -5.74
C LEU A 398 9.46 32.95 -6.05
N VAL A 399 8.96 34.11 -6.47
CA VAL A 399 9.73 35.33 -6.73
C VAL A 399 9.91 36.08 -5.40
N GLU A 400 11.14 36.24 -4.91
CA GLU A 400 11.41 37.06 -3.72
C GLU A 400 12.30 38.27 -4.04
N GLU A 401 12.03 39.33 -3.27
CA GLU A 401 12.48 40.73 -3.29
C GLU A 401 13.80 41.14 -3.95
N ILE A 402 13.75 42.35 -4.53
CA ILE A 402 14.93 43.15 -4.88
C ILE A 402 15.58 43.64 -3.57
N PRO A 403 16.88 43.40 -3.32
CA PRO A 403 17.56 43.66 -2.03
C PRO A 403 17.65 45.13 -1.54
N GLN A 404 16.87 46.07 -2.08
CA GLN A 404 17.04 47.52 -1.83
C GLN A 404 15.82 48.24 -1.25
N GLN A 405 14.69 47.56 -1.03
CA GLN A 405 13.54 48.11 -0.32
C GLN A 405 13.07 47.04 0.66
N GLN A 406 13.06 47.34 1.98
CA GLN A 406 12.46 46.47 3.00
C GLN A 406 10.95 46.34 2.74
N ILE A 407 10.53 45.44 1.86
CA ILE A 407 9.15 45.07 1.66
C ILE A 407 8.95 43.72 2.38
N SER A 408 7.70 43.39 2.69
CA SER A 408 7.37 42.12 3.35
C SER A 408 7.42 41.00 2.32
N ALA A 409 7.59 39.74 2.73
CA ALA A 409 7.39 38.60 1.84
C ALA A 409 6.04 38.73 1.11
N ASN A 410 6.04 38.49 -0.21
CA ASN A 410 4.83 38.52 -1.03
C ASN A 410 4.00 37.27 -0.74
N LEU A 411 2.88 37.45 -0.02
CA LEU A 411 2.08 36.36 0.54
C LEU A 411 0.63 36.46 0.07
N ASN A 412 -0.06 35.31 0.01
CA ASN A 412 -1.48 35.28 -0.31
C ASN A 412 -2.31 36.14 0.65
N LEU A 413 -3.32 36.83 0.11
CA LEU A 413 -4.24 37.65 0.91
C LEU A 413 -5.61 37.00 1.07
N ARG A 414 -6.02 36.16 0.12
CA ARG A 414 -7.36 35.57 0.13
C ARG A 414 -7.43 34.30 0.94
N THR A 415 -8.65 34.02 1.38
CA THR A 415 -9.01 32.86 2.20
C THR A 415 -10.11 32.02 1.53
N PRO A 416 -9.92 31.56 0.28
CA PRO A 416 -10.91 30.73 -0.40
C PRO A 416 -11.22 29.48 0.41
N ALA A 417 -12.51 29.14 0.42
CA ALA A 417 -13.07 27.98 1.08
C ALA A 417 -13.85 27.16 0.06
N VAL A 418 -13.50 25.88 -0.09
CA VAL A 418 -14.17 24.96 -1.00
C VAL A 418 -14.72 23.79 -0.22
N ARG A 419 -15.98 23.43 -0.51
CA ARG A 419 -16.63 22.27 0.09
C ARG A 419 -17.17 21.37 -1.01
N TRP A 420 -17.08 20.07 -0.82
CA TRP A 420 -17.71 19.08 -1.68
C TRP A 420 -18.17 17.89 -0.85
N ARG A 421 -19.07 17.11 -1.43
CA ARG A 421 -19.52 15.84 -0.85
C ARG A 421 -18.90 14.68 -1.60
N VAL A 422 -18.30 13.76 -0.86
CA VAL A 422 -17.87 12.48 -1.40
C VAL A 422 -19.06 11.52 -1.52
N GLY A 423 -19.00 10.65 -2.53
CA GLY A 423 -19.98 9.59 -2.73
C GLY A 423 -19.71 8.37 -1.86
N ASP A 424 -20.19 7.22 -2.32
CA ASP A 424 -19.90 5.94 -1.67
C ASP A 424 -18.39 5.68 -1.67
N GLY A 425 -17.85 5.45 -0.47
CA GLY A 425 -16.43 5.25 -0.25
C GLY A 425 -16.06 3.82 0.11
N PRO A 426 -14.78 3.56 0.43
CA PRO A 426 -14.37 2.29 1.00
C PRO A 426 -14.98 2.01 2.38
N GLY A 427 -15.66 3.00 2.99
CA GLY A 427 -16.15 2.91 4.35
C GLY A 427 -15.02 2.90 5.39
N LEU A 428 -15.37 3.06 6.64
CA LEU A 428 -14.50 2.75 7.77
C LEU A 428 -14.71 1.30 8.16
N VAL A 429 -13.64 0.55 8.30
CA VAL A 429 -13.69 -0.85 8.70
C VAL A 429 -13.31 -0.98 10.17
N ASN A 430 -14.11 -1.73 10.92
CA ASN A 430 -13.79 -2.18 12.26
C ASN A 430 -14.11 -3.67 12.41
N ALA A 431 -13.22 -4.50 11.90
CA ALA A 431 -13.38 -5.95 11.89
C ALA A 431 -12.91 -6.58 13.20
N PRO A 432 -13.55 -7.66 13.66
CA PRO A 432 -13.00 -8.47 14.74
C PRO A 432 -11.63 -9.01 14.34
N VAL A 433 -10.80 -9.27 15.33
CA VAL A 433 -9.45 -9.82 15.12
C VAL A 433 -9.32 -11.25 15.62
N ALA A 434 -8.34 -11.97 15.07
CA ALA A 434 -8.02 -13.33 15.49
C ALA A 434 -7.83 -13.42 17.03
N PRO A 435 -8.33 -14.51 17.66
CA PRO A 435 -8.87 -15.70 17.01
C PRO A 435 -10.36 -15.59 16.65
N SER A 436 -11.05 -14.49 17.00
CA SER A 436 -12.49 -14.32 16.79
C SER A 436 -12.92 -13.99 15.35
N ALA A 437 -12.08 -14.29 14.37
CA ALA A 437 -12.27 -13.88 12.99
C ALA A 437 -11.78 -14.95 12.02
N ILE A 438 -12.58 -15.25 11.00
CA ILE A 438 -12.15 -15.99 9.80
C ILE A 438 -12.08 -15.00 8.65
N TYR A 439 -10.93 -14.95 7.97
CA TYR A 439 -10.73 -14.09 6.82
C TYR A 439 -11.14 -14.84 5.55
N VAL A 440 -11.84 -14.14 4.65
CA VAL A 440 -12.46 -14.74 3.46
C VAL A 440 -11.93 -14.04 2.23
N GLY A 441 -11.19 -14.78 1.41
CA GLY A 441 -10.71 -14.32 0.11
C GLY A 441 -11.76 -14.58 -0.96
N ARG A 442 -12.20 -13.50 -1.62
CA ARG A 442 -13.23 -13.53 -2.66
C ARG A 442 -12.60 -13.17 -4.00
N SER A 443 -13.02 -13.88 -5.03
CA SER A 443 -12.47 -13.82 -6.39
C SER A 443 -13.59 -13.70 -7.44
N GLY A 444 -13.23 -13.54 -8.72
CA GLY A 444 -14.20 -13.42 -9.81
C GLY A 444 -14.79 -12.01 -9.94
N SER A 445 -16.11 -11.89 -9.98
CA SER A 445 -16.79 -10.58 -10.09
C SER A 445 -16.83 -9.79 -8.79
N THR A 446 -16.47 -10.40 -7.67
CA THR A 446 -16.50 -9.82 -6.32
C THR A 446 -15.13 -9.99 -5.66
N VAL A 447 -14.09 -9.44 -6.27
CA VAL A 447 -12.72 -9.50 -5.73
C VAL A 447 -12.63 -8.67 -4.45
N GLY A 448 -12.13 -9.29 -3.39
CA GLY A 448 -11.82 -8.60 -2.15
C GLY A 448 -11.69 -9.52 -0.95
N ILE A 449 -11.56 -8.90 0.22
CA ILE A 449 -11.46 -9.60 1.50
C ILE A 449 -12.70 -9.27 2.33
N SER A 450 -13.33 -10.31 2.87
CA SER A 450 -14.39 -10.22 3.86
C SER A 450 -13.94 -10.86 5.17
N VAL A 451 -14.61 -10.55 6.28
CA VAL A 451 -14.33 -11.16 7.59
C VAL A 451 -15.61 -11.73 8.16
N ILE A 452 -15.56 -12.98 8.61
CA ILE A 452 -16.63 -13.60 9.40
C ILE A 452 -16.33 -13.35 10.87
N ASP A 453 -17.30 -12.77 11.57
CA ASP A 453 -17.25 -12.58 13.02
C ASP A 453 -17.73 -13.84 13.74
N LEU A 454 -16.87 -14.37 14.62
CA LEU A 454 -17.12 -15.59 15.36
C LEU A 454 -17.78 -15.37 16.72
N TYR A 455 -17.87 -14.13 17.21
CA TYR A 455 -18.49 -13.82 18.50
C TYR A 455 -19.72 -12.94 18.33
N GLY A 456 -19.63 -11.90 17.51
CA GLY A 456 -20.75 -10.97 17.33
C GLY A 456 -21.04 -10.10 18.55
N PHE A 457 -20.05 -9.87 19.41
CA PHE A 457 -20.16 -9.09 20.66
C PHE A 457 -19.20 -7.89 20.73
N GLY A 458 -18.70 -7.41 19.59
CA GLY A 458 -17.89 -6.18 19.53
C GLY A 458 -18.72 -4.92 19.73
N GLN A 459 -18.12 -3.81 20.17
CA GLN A 459 -18.86 -2.54 20.29
C GLN A 459 -19.33 -1.99 18.94
N SER A 460 -18.70 -2.48 17.87
CA SER A 460 -19.07 -2.20 16.49
C SER A 460 -19.98 -3.26 15.86
N THR A 461 -20.40 -4.28 16.60
CA THR A 461 -21.30 -5.30 16.07
C THR A 461 -22.75 -4.81 16.10
N GLY A 462 -23.38 -4.82 14.93
CA GLY A 462 -24.77 -4.48 14.68
C GLY A 462 -24.93 -3.62 13.43
N ASP A 463 -25.81 -4.03 12.52
CA ASP A 463 -26.56 -3.01 11.78
C ASP A 463 -27.39 -2.27 12.85
N PRO A 464 -27.18 -0.96 13.08
CA PRO A 464 -27.91 -0.22 14.11
C PRO A 464 -29.44 -0.24 13.91
N ARG A 465 -29.92 -0.78 12.78
CA ARG A 465 -31.34 -0.96 12.44
C ARG A 465 -31.96 -2.28 12.92
N GLY A 466 -31.19 -3.31 13.29
CA GLY A 466 -31.73 -4.61 13.76
C GLY A 466 -32.51 -5.43 12.71
N ASP A 467 -32.52 -5.02 11.43
CA ASP A 467 -33.46 -5.51 10.42
C ASP A 467 -32.79 -6.25 9.24
N ASP A 468 -31.98 -7.28 9.48
CA ASP A 468 -31.57 -8.20 8.39
C ASP A 468 -32.57 -9.39 8.29
N PRO A 469 -33.42 -9.44 7.24
CA PRO A 469 -34.41 -10.50 7.07
C PRO A 469 -33.81 -11.89 6.79
N GLN A 470 -32.51 -12.00 6.49
CA GLN A 470 -31.81 -13.27 6.25
C GLN A 470 -31.24 -13.92 7.53
N THR A 471 -31.27 -13.23 8.67
CA THR A 471 -30.77 -13.74 9.95
C THR A 471 -31.91 -13.92 10.96
N PRO A 472 -32.60 -15.08 10.99
CA PRO A 472 -33.70 -15.32 11.93
C PRO A 472 -33.29 -15.36 13.41
N LEU A 473 -31.97 -15.47 13.72
CA LEU A 473 -31.45 -15.30 15.08
C LEU A 473 -31.48 -13.85 15.58
N VAL A 474 -31.56 -12.85 14.69
CA VAL A 474 -31.40 -11.42 15.01
C VAL A 474 -32.77 -10.71 15.12
N ARG A 475 -33.89 -11.40 14.87
CA ARG A 475 -35.24 -10.82 14.95
C ARG A 475 -35.71 -10.41 16.36
N ASP A 476 -34.94 -10.68 17.41
CA ASP A 476 -35.25 -10.18 18.74
C ASP A 476 -34.48 -8.88 18.99
N PRO A 477 -35.17 -7.72 19.21
CA PRO A 477 -34.53 -6.48 19.63
C PRO A 477 -33.75 -6.58 20.95
N LYS A 478 -33.79 -7.73 21.66
CA LYS A 478 -32.97 -8.07 22.83
C LYS A 478 -31.70 -8.88 22.52
N ASN A 479 -31.40 -9.16 21.25
CA ASN A 479 -30.15 -9.81 20.85
C ASN A 479 -29.03 -8.81 20.53
N HIS A 480 -29.18 -7.56 20.99
CA HIS A 480 -28.09 -6.61 21.05
C HIS A 480 -27.08 -7.10 22.08
N TRP A 481 -25.79 -7.01 21.78
CA TRP A 481 -24.73 -7.45 22.69
C TRP A 481 -24.75 -6.75 24.06
N LEU A 482 -25.35 -5.54 24.17
CA LEU A 482 -25.60 -4.85 25.45
C LEU A 482 -26.64 -5.55 26.34
N ASP A 483 -27.56 -6.29 25.74
CA ASP A 483 -28.64 -7.01 26.42
C ASP A 483 -28.20 -8.43 26.83
N ASN A 484 -26.94 -8.80 26.59
CA ASN A 484 -26.39 -10.07 27.01
C ASN A 484 -26.44 -10.16 28.55
N PRO A 485 -27.21 -11.11 29.12
CA PRO A 485 -27.37 -11.22 30.57
C PRO A 485 -26.07 -11.59 31.29
N ASN A 486 -25.06 -12.08 30.55
CA ASN A 486 -23.73 -12.42 31.06
C ASN A 486 -22.71 -11.29 30.91
N LEU A 487 -23.10 -10.11 30.37
CA LEU A 487 -22.25 -8.93 30.37
C LEU A 487 -22.17 -8.38 31.79
N ILE A 488 -20.99 -8.44 32.39
CA ILE A 488 -20.77 -8.01 33.78
C ILE A 488 -20.71 -6.49 33.81
N TRP A 489 -21.83 -5.80 34.11
CA TRP A 489 -21.87 -4.34 34.22
C TRP A 489 -21.28 -3.81 35.54
N GLY A 490 -20.52 -2.71 35.49
CA GLY A 490 -20.00 -2.05 36.69
C GLY A 490 -19.49 -0.62 36.46
N ALA A 491 -19.63 0.25 37.48
CA ALA A 491 -19.13 1.63 37.45
C ALA A 491 -17.59 1.75 37.37
N THR A 492 -16.89 0.63 37.49
CA THR A 492 -15.42 0.49 37.44
C THR A 492 -14.89 0.16 36.04
N MET A 493 -15.76 0.08 35.03
CA MET A 493 -15.36 -0.13 33.63
C MET A 493 -14.68 1.09 33.02
N VAL A 494 -13.55 0.86 32.34
CA VAL A 494 -12.81 1.90 31.63
C VAL A 494 -12.27 1.34 30.31
N PRO A 495 -12.53 1.97 29.14
CA PRO A 495 -13.59 2.96 28.92
C PRO A 495 -15.00 2.35 29.11
N PRO A 496 -16.02 3.13 29.51
CA PRO A 496 -17.38 2.62 29.67
C PRO A 496 -17.92 2.00 28.39
N ILE A 497 -18.64 0.89 28.52
CA ILE A 497 -19.34 0.24 27.42
C ILE A 497 -20.51 1.12 26.96
N SER A 498 -20.64 1.35 25.65
CA SER A 498 -21.81 2.01 25.06
C SER A 498 -22.20 1.36 23.73
N ALA A 499 -23.49 1.39 23.39
CA ALA A 499 -23.96 0.95 22.08
C ALA A 499 -23.44 1.87 20.97
N GLY A 500 -23.10 1.27 19.83
CA GLY A 500 -23.00 2.01 18.58
C GLY A 500 -24.34 2.65 18.22
N THR A 501 -24.32 3.83 17.61
CA THR A 501 -25.54 4.60 17.26
C THR A 501 -25.59 4.99 15.78
N SER A 502 -24.57 4.61 15.00
CA SER A 502 -24.47 4.93 13.59
C SER A 502 -23.69 3.86 12.82
N THR A 503 -23.72 3.92 11.50
CA THR A 503 -22.91 3.05 10.62
C THR A 503 -21.40 3.27 10.80
N LEU A 504 -20.96 4.38 11.40
CA LEU A 504 -19.55 4.61 11.76
C LEU A 504 -19.02 3.60 12.76
N ASP A 505 -19.90 3.07 13.59
CA ASP A 505 -19.62 1.96 14.48
C ASP A 505 -19.65 0.62 13.71
N GLY A 506 -19.50 0.61 12.37
CA GLY A 506 -19.77 -0.54 11.51
C GLY A 506 -19.10 -1.86 11.96
N GLY A 507 -19.78 -2.98 11.73
CA GLY A 507 -19.28 -4.31 12.05
C GLY A 507 -20.26 -5.41 11.64
N SER A 508 -20.21 -6.57 12.32
CA SER A 508 -20.99 -7.75 11.94
C SER A 508 -22.44 -7.67 12.41
N GLY A 509 -23.34 -8.43 11.78
CA GLY A 509 -24.71 -8.62 12.26
C GLY A 509 -24.83 -9.59 13.45
N GLY A 510 -23.74 -9.87 14.15
CA GLY A 510 -23.66 -10.84 15.25
C GLY A 510 -22.93 -12.13 14.86
N PHE A 511 -23.15 -13.18 15.67
CA PHE A 511 -22.48 -14.48 15.55
C PHE A 511 -22.62 -15.12 14.15
N LEU A 512 -21.47 -15.52 13.56
CA LEU A 512 -21.37 -16.12 12.23
C LEU A 512 -22.04 -15.29 11.14
N THR A 513 -21.67 -14.01 11.10
CA THR A 513 -22.08 -13.08 10.04
C THR A 513 -20.86 -12.39 9.46
N LEU A 514 -20.99 -11.88 8.24
CA LEU A 514 -19.96 -11.04 7.65
C LEU A 514 -19.95 -9.67 8.33
N THR A 515 -18.75 -9.22 8.69
CA THR A 515 -18.49 -7.85 9.11
C THR A 515 -18.77 -6.90 7.94
N ARG A 516 -19.46 -5.79 8.23
CA ARG A 516 -19.70 -4.69 7.28
C ARG A 516 -18.90 -3.46 7.66
N ASP A 517 -18.45 -2.71 6.66
CA ASP A 517 -17.86 -1.38 6.84
C ASP A 517 -18.94 -0.32 7.14
N SER A 518 -18.53 0.94 7.33
CA SER A 518 -19.48 2.04 7.56
C SER A 518 -20.35 2.41 6.36
N SER A 519 -20.08 1.83 5.18
CA SER A 519 -20.95 1.89 4.00
C SER A 519 -21.87 0.66 3.89
N LEU A 520 -21.92 -0.17 4.93
CA LEU A 520 -22.66 -1.42 5.01
C LEU A 520 -22.24 -2.47 3.97
N ASN A 521 -21.00 -2.41 3.48
CA ASN A 521 -20.45 -3.35 2.53
C ASN A 521 -19.62 -4.43 3.25
N ASP A 522 -19.78 -5.69 2.82
CA ASP A 522 -19.08 -6.85 3.39
C ASP A 522 -17.70 -7.12 2.74
N LEU A 523 -17.37 -6.43 1.65
CA LEU A 523 -16.05 -6.41 1.02
C LEU A 523 -15.19 -5.30 1.63
N LEU A 524 -14.50 -5.64 2.72
CA LEU A 524 -13.76 -4.69 3.56
C LEU A 524 -12.44 -4.21 2.92
N ALA A 525 -11.83 -5.03 2.06
CA ALA A 525 -10.78 -4.60 1.14
C ALA A 525 -11.18 -4.97 -0.27
N ARG A 526 -11.21 -3.99 -1.19
CA ARG A 526 -11.75 -4.16 -2.55
C ARG A 526 -11.00 -3.32 -3.58
N SER A 527 -11.32 -3.50 -4.86
CA SER A 527 -10.79 -2.67 -5.94
C SER A 527 -10.91 -1.17 -5.63
N PRO A 528 -9.89 -0.34 -5.91
CA PRO A 528 -8.65 -0.69 -6.63
C PRO A 528 -7.51 -1.22 -5.76
N LEU A 529 -7.69 -1.39 -4.43
CA LEU A 529 -6.63 -1.88 -3.53
C LEU A 529 -6.19 -3.30 -3.89
N LEU A 530 -7.14 -4.12 -4.32
CA LEU A 530 -6.97 -5.52 -4.72
C LEU A 530 -7.53 -5.75 -6.12
N SER A 531 -6.79 -6.50 -6.94
CA SER A 531 -7.21 -6.97 -8.26
C SER A 531 -7.37 -8.49 -8.36
N SER A 532 -6.80 -9.25 -7.43
CA SER A 532 -7.15 -10.63 -7.10
C SER A 532 -6.85 -10.93 -5.62
N VAL A 533 -7.37 -12.06 -5.13
CA VAL A 533 -7.02 -12.65 -3.84
C VAL A 533 -6.83 -14.15 -4.08
N ASP A 534 -5.57 -14.57 -4.23
CA ASP A 534 -5.21 -15.95 -4.56
C ASP A 534 -4.82 -16.79 -3.33
N ASP A 535 -4.44 -16.15 -2.22
CA ASP A 535 -4.25 -16.77 -0.89
C ASP A 535 -4.16 -15.70 0.22
N LEU A 536 -4.36 -16.10 1.49
CA LEU A 536 -4.45 -15.20 2.66
C LEU A 536 -3.85 -15.84 3.93
N HIS A 537 -2.86 -15.20 4.58
CA HIS A 537 -2.34 -15.67 5.87
C HIS A 537 -2.22 -14.55 6.91
N ILE A 538 -2.40 -14.90 8.18
CA ILE A 538 -2.24 -14.00 9.33
C ILE A 538 -0.84 -14.17 9.92
N GLY A 539 -0.09 -13.09 10.16
CA GLY A 539 1.25 -13.12 10.75
C GLY A 539 1.30 -12.59 12.18
N HIS A 540 2.40 -11.90 12.51
CA HIS A 540 2.60 -11.31 13.83
C HIS A 540 1.46 -10.34 14.24
N PRO A 541 1.19 -10.21 15.56
CA PRO A 541 0.33 -9.15 16.05
C PRO A 541 0.99 -7.79 15.79
N LEU A 542 0.17 -6.79 15.45
CA LEU A 542 0.63 -5.46 15.05
C LEU A 542 1.33 -4.71 16.18
N ASP A 543 0.89 -4.95 17.41
CA ASP A 543 1.44 -4.36 18.62
C ASP A 543 2.91 -4.70 18.92
N LYS A 544 3.50 -5.72 18.26
CA LYS A 544 4.94 -5.98 18.34
C LYS A 544 5.75 -4.88 17.68
N LEU A 545 5.22 -4.26 16.62
CA LEU A 545 5.79 -3.07 15.98
C LEU A 545 5.32 -1.78 16.64
N PHE A 546 4.05 -1.75 17.05
CA PHE A 546 3.39 -0.55 17.57
C PHE A 546 3.27 -0.54 19.10
N ASN A 547 4.22 -1.19 19.80
CA ASN A 547 4.20 -1.21 21.26
C ASN A 547 4.27 0.23 21.78
N ASN A 548 3.24 0.61 22.54
CA ASN A 548 2.94 1.99 22.91
C ASN A 548 3.97 2.60 23.84
N SER A 549 5.07 3.05 23.25
CA SER A 549 5.91 4.09 23.81
C SER A 549 6.62 4.81 22.66
N MET A 550 5.93 5.82 22.13
CA MET A 550 6.42 6.82 21.18
C MET A 550 6.76 6.31 19.77
N LEU A 551 6.08 6.84 18.75
CA LEU A 551 6.61 6.80 17.39
C LEU A 551 7.95 7.54 17.36
N GLU A 552 9.04 6.77 17.46
CA GLU A 552 10.40 7.01 16.93
C GLU A 552 11.44 6.24 17.79
N CYS A 553 11.72 4.99 17.46
CA CYS A 553 13.09 4.47 17.57
C CYS A 553 13.57 4.15 16.16
N ARG A 554 13.99 5.22 15.48
CA ARG A 554 14.40 5.29 14.08
C ARG A 554 15.43 4.23 13.70
N SER A 555 15.39 3.86 12.43
CA SER A 555 16.49 3.34 11.60
C SER A 555 17.89 3.38 12.25
N GLY A 556 18.31 2.25 12.82
CA GLY A 556 19.72 1.93 13.09
C GLY A 556 20.37 2.61 14.30
N GLY A 557 20.17 2.03 15.50
CA GLY A 557 21.05 2.24 16.65
C GLY A 557 20.42 1.86 17.99
N GLY A 558 20.86 0.75 18.59
CA GLY A 558 20.81 0.46 20.04
C GLY A 558 19.49 0.66 20.78
N ASN A 559 18.72 -0.41 20.96
CA ASN A 559 17.42 -0.43 21.61
C ASN A 559 17.51 -0.22 23.15
N ILE A 560 17.15 0.97 23.66
CA ILE A 560 16.87 1.21 25.10
C ILE A 560 15.36 1.19 25.40
N CYS A 561 14.49 1.30 24.39
CA CYS A 561 13.03 1.34 24.55
C CYS A 561 12.36 -0.03 24.70
N ALA A 562 13.01 -1.12 24.28
CA ALA A 562 12.54 -2.49 24.57
C ALA A 562 12.91 -2.99 25.97
N ALA A 563 13.71 -2.25 26.76
CA ALA A 563 14.20 -2.74 28.04
C ALA A 563 13.22 -2.54 29.21
N THR A 564 12.23 -1.65 29.09
CA THR A 564 11.38 -1.25 30.25
C THR A 564 9.88 -1.07 29.95
N GLY A 565 9.41 -1.42 28.75
CA GLY A 565 7.96 -1.50 28.50
C GLY A 565 7.31 -2.53 29.42
N PRO A 566 6.24 -2.21 30.18
CA PRO A 566 5.59 -3.20 31.03
C PRO A 566 4.98 -4.30 30.15
N LEU A 567 5.61 -5.46 30.16
CA LEU A 567 5.12 -6.67 29.51
C LEU A 567 3.72 -7.00 30.04
N HIS A 568 2.79 -7.34 29.15
CA HIS A 568 1.50 -7.92 29.55
C HIS A 568 1.80 -9.16 30.39
N ARG A 569 1.04 -9.44 31.45
CA ARG A 569 1.26 -10.67 32.25
C ARG A 569 0.14 -11.64 32.02
N ASP A 570 0.46 -12.91 31.82
CA ASP A 570 -0.51 -14.00 31.81
C ASP A 570 -1.08 -14.27 33.24
N PRO A 571 -2.06 -15.18 33.41
CA PRO A 571 -2.59 -15.54 34.73
C PRO A 571 -1.53 -16.09 35.71
N GLY A 572 -0.41 -16.62 35.19
CA GLY A 572 0.74 -17.11 35.96
C GLY A 572 1.81 -16.05 36.26
N GLY A 573 1.59 -14.80 35.85
CA GLY A 573 2.51 -13.68 36.05
C GLY A 573 3.65 -13.59 35.03
N GLN A 574 3.68 -14.43 34.00
CA GLN A 574 4.71 -14.43 32.96
C GLN A 574 4.55 -13.25 32.00
N PRO A 575 5.63 -12.53 31.68
CA PRO A 575 5.58 -11.48 30.69
C PRO A 575 5.29 -12.01 29.28
N LEU A 576 4.39 -11.34 28.57
CA LEU A 576 3.99 -11.58 27.18
C LEU A 576 4.39 -10.37 26.31
N SER A 577 4.84 -10.67 25.10
CA SER A 577 5.17 -9.67 24.08
C SER A 577 3.96 -9.44 23.18
N GLY A 578 3.19 -8.39 23.48
CA GLY A 578 1.93 -8.06 22.78
C GLY A 578 0.70 -8.82 23.30
N ASN A 579 -0.44 -8.57 22.67
CA ASN A 579 -1.68 -9.35 22.78
C ASN A 579 -1.41 -10.70 22.16
N SER A 580 -1.42 -11.72 23.01
CA SER A 580 -1.32 -13.08 22.53
C SER A 580 -2.59 -13.47 21.78
N LEU A 581 -2.45 -14.31 20.77
CA LEU A 581 -3.56 -14.90 20.03
C LEU A 581 -4.58 -15.64 20.93
N SER A 582 -4.19 -16.10 22.12
CA SER A 582 -5.16 -16.75 23.03
C SER A 582 -6.19 -15.78 23.61
N TYR A 583 -5.94 -14.47 23.56
CA TYR A 583 -6.73 -13.46 24.26
C TYR A 583 -7.06 -12.29 23.32
N ALA A 584 -8.17 -12.40 22.60
CA ALA A 584 -8.70 -11.29 21.81
C ALA A 584 -9.14 -10.12 22.73
N PRO A 585 -9.08 -8.86 22.24
CA PRO A 585 -9.63 -7.72 22.95
C PRO A 585 -11.12 -7.87 23.16
N HIS A 586 -11.62 -7.60 24.36
CA HIS A 586 -13.06 -7.57 24.62
C HIS A 586 -13.52 -6.14 24.98
N PRO A 587 -14.59 -5.61 24.36
CA PRO A 587 -15.32 -6.17 23.20
C PRO A 587 -14.44 -6.31 21.94
N ASN A 588 -14.71 -7.32 21.09
CA ASN A 588 -13.95 -7.58 19.86
C ASN A 588 -14.76 -7.22 18.59
N PRO A 589 -14.45 -6.14 17.87
CA PRO A 589 -13.43 -5.14 18.19
C PRO A 589 -13.98 -4.02 19.10
N PRO A 590 -13.10 -3.21 19.71
CA PRO A 590 -13.50 -2.01 20.43
C PRO A 590 -14.14 -0.96 19.51
N LYS A 591 -14.83 0.02 20.11
CA LYS A 591 -15.58 1.07 19.40
C LYS A 591 -14.67 2.01 18.62
N LEU A 592 -15.21 2.70 17.60
CA LEU A 592 -14.53 3.83 16.95
C LEU A 592 -14.88 5.16 17.59
N VAL A 593 -13.86 6.00 17.76
CA VAL A 593 -13.99 7.38 18.23
C VAL A 593 -13.85 8.34 17.06
N PHE A 594 -14.75 9.33 17.04
CA PHE A 594 -14.68 10.48 16.15
C PHE A 594 -14.70 11.80 16.92
N PRO A 595 -13.78 12.75 16.67
CA PRO A 595 -12.53 12.66 15.89
C PRO A 595 -11.59 11.52 16.36
N PRO A 596 -10.68 11.03 15.50
CA PRO A 596 -9.72 10.00 15.86
C PRO A 596 -8.86 10.39 17.07
N ILE A 597 -8.39 9.37 17.77
CA ILE A 597 -7.53 9.44 18.95
C ILE A 597 -6.12 9.92 18.57
N CYS A 598 -5.63 9.47 17.41
CA CYS A 598 -4.40 9.91 16.76
C CYS A 598 -4.62 10.07 15.25
N LEU A 599 -4.03 11.11 14.67
CA LEU A 599 -4.04 11.32 13.21
C LEU A 599 -2.82 10.66 12.53
N ALA A 600 -1.71 10.51 13.24
CA ALA A 600 -0.48 9.91 12.73
C ALA A 600 0.18 9.07 13.85
N PRO A 601 0.00 7.73 13.86
CA PRO A 601 -0.77 6.92 12.92
C PRO A 601 -2.26 7.17 13.10
N PHE A 602 -3.05 6.89 12.07
CA PHE A 602 -4.49 7.05 12.13
C PHE A 602 -5.11 5.99 13.04
N ILE A 603 -5.39 6.35 14.28
CA ILE A 603 -5.97 5.47 15.30
C ILE A 603 -7.35 6.02 15.66
N GLN A 604 -8.37 5.26 15.28
CA GLN A 604 -9.77 5.53 15.58
C GLN A 604 -10.35 4.61 16.65
N GLY A 605 -9.74 3.46 16.94
CA GLY A 605 -10.27 2.49 17.90
C GLY A 605 -10.05 2.93 19.35
N GLU A 606 -11.07 2.78 20.19
CA GLU A 606 -10.95 2.85 21.65
C GLU A 606 -10.06 1.73 22.19
N GLU A 607 -9.57 1.92 23.41
CA GLU A 607 -9.03 0.81 24.18
C GLU A 607 -10.12 -0.25 24.45
N PRO A 608 -9.78 -1.54 24.49
CA PRO A 608 -10.71 -2.56 24.97
C PRO A 608 -11.20 -2.22 26.38
N THR A 609 -12.48 -2.43 26.65
CA THR A 609 -13.02 -2.14 27.98
C THR A 609 -12.48 -3.14 29.00
N MET A 610 -12.08 -2.64 30.17
CA MET A 610 -11.63 -3.46 31.29
C MET A 610 -12.35 -3.08 32.59
N ASP A 611 -12.63 -4.07 33.46
CA ASP A 611 -13.11 -3.83 34.83
C ASP A 611 -11.92 -3.57 35.77
N VAL A 612 -11.76 -2.32 36.21
CA VAL A 612 -10.60 -1.86 36.99
C VAL A 612 -10.87 -2.00 38.50
N ARG A 613 -11.05 -3.22 39.00
CA ARG A 613 -11.07 -3.45 40.45
C ARG A 613 -9.65 -3.55 40.99
N ALA A 614 -9.34 -2.78 42.04
CA ALA A 614 -8.00 -2.72 42.62
C ALA A 614 -7.44 -4.12 42.96
N GLY A 615 -6.30 -4.49 42.34
CA GLY A 615 -5.55 -5.71 42.65
C GLY A 615 -5.95 -6.98 41.87
N GLN A 616 -6.81 -6.90 40.85
CA GLN A 616 -7.16 -8.04 39.99
C GLN A 616 -6.70 -7.79 38.54
N PRO A 617 -6.26 -8.82 37.78
CA PRO A 617 -6.07 -8.70 36.33
C PRO A 617 -7.39 -8.33 35.64
N ALA A 618 -7.31 -7.63 34.50
CA ALA A 618 -8.46 -7.40 33.63
C ALA A 618 -9.08 -8.77 33.27
N ARG A 619 -10.40 -8.89 33.36
CA ARG A 619 -11.14 -10.10 32.99
C ARG A 619 -11.94 -9.83 31.73
N ASP A 620 -12.27 -10.91 31.02
CA ASP A 620 -13.30 -10.83 30.00
C ASP A 620 -14.60 -10.33 30.65
N LEU A 621 -15.31 -9.45 29.95
CA LEU A 621 -16.55 -8.85 30.42
C LEU A 621 -17.75 -9.78 30.15
N LEU A 622 -17.55 -10.82 29.34
CA LEU A 622 -18.49 -11.89 29.11
C LEU A 622 -18.08 -13.17 29.85
N GLY A 623 -19.01 -13.75 30.62
CA GLY A 623 -18.86 -15.11 31.13
C GLY A 623 -19.02 -16.18 30.05
N LEU A 624 -18.65 -17.43 30.38
CA LEU A 624 -18.95 -18.61 29.54
C LEU A 624 -20.47 -18.75 29.30
N GLY A 625 -20.89 -19.20 28.11
CA GLY A 625 -22.32 -19.38 27.79
C GLY A 625 -22.62 -20.11 26.48
N ASP A 626 -23.88 -20.08 26.05
CA ASP A 626 -24.36 -20.56 24.75
C ASP A 626 -24.60 -19.40 23.76
N PRO A 627 -23.63 -19.04 22.89
CA PRO A 627 -23.74 -17.91 21.96
C PRO A 627 -24.66 -18.20 20.76
N LEU A 628 -25.14 -19.44 20.59
CA LEU A 628 -26.18 -19.76 19.61
C LEU A 628 -27.57 -19.46 20.15
N GLY A 629 -27.72 -19.50 21.48
CA GLY A 629 -29.03 -19.46 22.13
C GLY A 629 -29.94 -20.60 21.68
N ARG A 630 -31.23 -20.49 22.00
CA ARG A 630 -32.27 -21.41 21.49
C ARG A 630 -33.46 -20.61 21.00
N PRO A 631 -33.45 -20.17 19.73
CA PRO A 631 -34.50 -19.31 19.16
C PRO A 631 -35.88 -19.95 19.21
N SER A 632 -35.95 -21.26 18.94
CA SER A 632 -37.19 -22.03 19.01
C SER A 632 -37.78 -22.10 20.43
N ALA A 633 -36.97 -21.82 21.44
CA ALA A 633 -37.34 -21.78 22.85
C ALA A 633 -37.29 -20.35 23.43
N PHE A 634 -37.11 -19.33 22.59
CA PHE A 634 -36.94 -17.92 23.02
C PHE A 634 -35.83 -17.72 24.06
N VAL A 635 -34.80 -18.56 24.05
CA VAL A 635 -33.60 -18.37 24.87
C VAL A 635 -32.61 -17.56 24.04
N PRO A 636 -32.21 -16.36 24.49
CA PRO A 636 -31.24 -15.56 23.75
C PRO A 636 -29.85 -16.21 23.79
N PRO A 637 -28.97 -15.87 22.84
CA PRO A 637 -27.54 -16.09 22.97
C PRO A 637 -26.99 -15.62 24.32
N SER A 638 -25.99 -16.32 24.84
CA SER A 638 -25.36 -16.05 26.12
C SER A 638 -23.86 -16.36 26.05
N GLY A 639 -23.03 -15.50 26.63
CA GLY A 639 -21.58 -15.75 26.81
C GLY A 639 -20.74 -16.06 25.55
N LEU A 640 -19.54 -16.60 25.78
CA LEU A 640 -18.51 -16.87 24.77
C LEU A 640 -18.48 -18.34 24.31
N LEU A 641 -17.99 -18.59 23.07
CA LEU A 641 -17.68 -19.95 22.59
C LEU A 641 -16.39 -20.53 23.20
N VAL A 642 -15.50 -19.69 23.73
CA VAL A 642 -14.22 -20.12 24.32
C VAL A 642 -14.42 -20.79 25.66
N ASP A 643 -13.50 -21.69 25.98
CA ASP A 643 -13.43 -22.35 27.28
C ASP A 643 -12.47 -21.66 28.27
N ASN A 644 -11.99 -20.45 27.92
CA ASN A 644 -11.04 -19.64 28.72
C ASN A 644 -11.58 -18.21 28.91
N ASP A 645 -11.43 -17.64 30.12
CA ASP A 645 -12.05 -16.39 30.58
C ASP A 645 -11.05 -15.24 30.82
N GLY A 646 -10.04 -15.10 29.95
CA GLY A 646 -8.96 -14.12 30.10
C GLY A 646 -8.91 -13.08 28.99
N PHE A 647 -8.92 -11.79 29.34
CA PHE A 647 -8.37 -10.75 28.47
C PHE A 647 -7.31 -9.97 29.22
N PHE A 648 -6.07 -10.01 28.72
CA PHE A 648 -4.94 -9.29 29.32
C PHE A 648 -4.64 -8.05 28.51
N GLY A 649 -5.41 -7.00 28.76
CA GLY A 649 -5.24 -5.69 28.14
C GLY A 649 -3.91 -5.00 28.51
N PRO A 650 -3.58 -3.91 27.81
CA PRO A 650 -2.33 -3.17 28.02
C PRO A 650 -2.21 -2.65 29.45
N VAL A 651 -1.00 -2.75 29.99
CA VAL A 651 -0.68 -2.15 31.30
C VAL A 651 -0.83 -0.61 31.18
N PRO A 652 -1.31 0.10 32.23
CA PRO A 652 -1.29 1.56 32.26
C PRO A 652 0.12 2.09 31.91
N PRO A 653 0.22 3.24 31.20
CA PRO A 653 1.52 3.74 30.76
C PRO A 653 2.40 3.99 31.98
N SER A 654 3.68 3.62 31.90
CA SER A 654 4.66 4.15 32.83
C SER A 654 4.74 5.67 32.65
N VAL A 655 4.81 6.40 33.76
CA VAL A 655 4.86 7.86 33.80
C VAL A 655 6.03 8.36 32.92
N ASN A 656 5.79 9.39 32.10
CA ASN A 656 6.74 10.05 31.18
C ASN A 656 6.91 9.45 29.77
N GLN A 657 5.81 9.22 29.05
CA GLN A 657 5.87 9.06 27.59
C GLN A 657 5.66 10.42 26.91
N GLY A 658 6.55 10.77 25.99
CA GLY A 658 6.43 11.95 25.14
C GLY A 658 5.25 11.80 24.19
N GLN A 659 4.51 12.90 24.03
CA GLN A 659 3.26 12.96 23.28
C GLN A 659 3.55 13.39 21.83
N PRO A 660 3.20 12.59 20.81
CA PRO A 660 3.15 13.07 19.44
C PRO A 660 2.14 14.22 19.33
N ALA A 661 2.52 15.33 18.69
CA ALA A 661 1.66 16.52 18.56
C ALA A 661 0.31 16.24 17.88
N ALA A 662 0.23 15.18 17.07
CA ALA A 662 -0.96 14.75 16.33
C ALA A 662 -1.85 13.72 17.09
N CYS A 663 -1.61 13.52 18.39
CA CYS A 663 -2.34 12.61 19.25
C CYS A 663 -2.88 13.32 20.49
N ARG A 664 -4.04 12.88 20.99
CA ARG A 664 -4.53 13.31 22.31
C ARG A 664 -3.57 12.84 23.44
N PRO A 665 -3.57 13.46 24.63
CA PRO A 665 -2.83 12.92 25.78
C PRO A 665 -3.31 11.51 26.13
N TYR A 666 -2.40 10.60 26.50
CA TYR A 666 -2.70 9.19 26.85
C TYR A 666 -3.27 8.32 25.71
N ALA A 667 -3.12 8.78 24.46
CA ALA A 667 -3.87 8.30 23.30
C ALA A 667 -3.02 7.48 22.30
N VAL A 668 -1.69 7.41 22.49
CA VAL A 668 -0.82 6.51 21.72
C VAL A 668 -0.95 5.12 22.32
N ARG A 669 -1.97 4.40 21.88
CA ARG A 669 -2.35 3.07 22.38
C ARG A 669 -2.49 2.08 21.21
N GLN A 670 -2.56 0.81 21.54
CA GLN A 670 -2.15 -0.35 20.74
C GLN A 670 -2.87 -0.41 19.39
N GLN A 671 -2.14 -0.70 18.30
CA GLN A 671 -2.81 -1.16 17.09
C GLN A 671 -3.31 -2.58 17.31
N ILE A 672 -4.64 -2.73 17.36
CA ILE A 672 -5.31 -4.02 17.50
C ILE A 672 -5.23 -4.77 16.17
N GLY A 673 -4.99 -6.08 16.26
CA GLY A 673 -4.98 -6.99 15.13
C GLY A 673 -3.60 -7.51 14.76
N HIS A 674 -3.53 -8.11 13.58
CA HIS A 674 -2.36 -8.78 13.06
C HIS A 674 -2.02 -8.27 11.66
N PHE A 675 -0.81 -8.55 11.20
CA PHE A 675 -0.50 -8.44 9.78
C PHE A 675 -1.31 -9.49 9.00
N LEU A 676 -2.15 -9.04 8.07
CA LEU A 676 -2.85 -9.91 7.12
C LEU A 676 -2.17 -9.79 5.76
N TYR A 677 -1.60 -10.89 5.28
CA TYR A 677 -0.94 -10.99 3.99
C TYR A 677 -1.90 -11.57 2.97
N ALA A 678 -2.07 -10.90 1.83
CA ALA A 678 -2.95 -11.33 0.73
C ALA A 678 -2.20 -11.33 -0.59
N ILE A 679 -2.29 -12.43 -1.35
CA ILE A 679 -1.71 -12.48 -2.70
C ILE A 679 -2.64 -11.78 -3.69
N ASP A 680 -2.15 -10.69 -4.26
CA ASP A 680 -2.72 -10.06 -5.46
C ASP A 680 -1.85 -10.42 -6.66
N ARG A 681 -2.11 -11.60 -7.23
CA ARG A 681 -1.33 -12.16 -8.32
C ARG A 681 -1.36 -11.28 -9.57
N ASN A 682 -2.51 -10.70 -9.88
CA ASN A 682 -2.67 -9.81 -11.02
C ASN A 682 -1.77 -8.56 -10.90
N ALA A 683 -1.64 -8.02 -9.68
CA ALA A 683 -0.71 -6.93 -9.38
C ALA A 683 0.74 -7.40 -9.15
N LYS A 684 0.98 -8.72 -9.09
CA LYS A 684 2.26 -9.37 -8.76
C LYS A 684 2.81 -8.95 -7.40
N LYS A 685 1.93 -8.84 -6.41
CA LYS A 685 2.26 -8.32 -5.09
C LYS A 685 1.65 -9.17 -3.98
N VAL A 686 2.32 -9.22 -2.83
CA VAL A 686 1.63 -9.48 -1.55
C VAL A 686 1.20 -8.13 -0.99
N LYS A 687 -0.08 -7.98 -0.72
CA LYS A 687 -0.68 -6.82 -0.05
C LYS A 687 -0.71 -7.11 1.45
N VAL A 688 -0.19 -6.19 2.25
CA VAL A 688 -0.15 -6.33 3.70
C VAL A 688 -1.15 -5.38 4.34
N PHE A 689 -2.13 -5.92 5.06
CA PHE A 689 -3.20 -5.16 5.69
C PHE A 689 -3.11 -5.20 7.21
N ASN A 690 -3.64 -4.17 7.86
CA ASN A 690 -4.07 -4.27 9.25
C ASN A 690 -5.35 -5.12 9.31
N SER A 691 -5.34 -6.23 10.05
CA SER A 691 -6.47 -7.16 10.04
C SER A 691 -7.75 -6.69 10.75
N ASN A 692 -7.69 -5.60 11.54
CA ASN A 692 -8.87 -4.92 12.12
C ASN A 692 -9.42 -3.85 11.17
N ARG A 693 -8.53 -3.06 10.56
CA ARG A 693 -8.90 -1.86 9.78
C ARG A 693 -8.97 -2.08 8.28
N MET A 694 -8.42 -3.18 7.78
CA MET A 694 -8.19 -3.42 6.36
C MET A 694 -7.46 -2.27 5.65
N THR A 695 -6.71 -1.46 6.40
CA THR A 695 -5.83 -0.44 5.83
C THR A 695 -4.60 -1.13 5.26
N LEU A 696 -4.25 -0.77 4.02
CA LEU A 696 -3.03 -1.25 3.37
C LEU A 696 -1.83 -0.62 4.09
N LEU A 697 -0.98 -1.47 4.66
CA LEU A 697 0.24 -1.09 5.38
C LEU A 697 1.47 -1.16 4.49
N ASP A 698 1.56 -2.18 3.63
CA ASP A 698 2.72 -2.40 2.77
C ASP A 698 2.35 -3.21 1.52
N GLU A 699 3.24 -3.16 0.52
CA GLU A 699 3.16 -3.93 -0.71
C GLU A 699 4.51 -4.55 -1.03
N ILE A 700 4.54 -5.88 -1.17
CA ILE A 700 5.77 -6.63 -1.43
C ILE A 700 5.74 -7.11 -2.87
N GLU A 701 6.64 -6.59 -3.70
CA GLU A 701 6.71 -6.92 -5.13
C GLU A 701 7.34 -8.29 -5.37
N LEU A 702 6.72 -9.08 -6.25
CA LEU A 702 7.12 -10.44 -6.60
C LEU A 702 6.97 -10.67 -8.11
N ALA A 703 7.38 -11.85 -8.60
CA ALA A 703 7.40 -12.12 -10.04
C ALA A 703 6.05 -12.60 -10.59
N ASP A 704 5.43 -13.59 -9.92
CA ASP A 704 4.13 -14.20 -10.26
C ASP A 704 3.61 -15.03 -9.06
N PRO A 705 3.23 -14.39 -7.94
CA PRO A 705 2.92 -15.08 -6.70
C PRO A 705 1.63 -15.91 -6.82
N THR A 706 1.63 -17.15 -6.34
CA THR A 706 0.46 -18.05 -6.40
C THR A 706 -0.04 -18.58 -5.08
N ASP A 707 0.84 -18.80 -4.12
CA ASP A 707 0.53 -19.37 -2.81
C ASP A 707 1.57 -18.89 -1.80
N LEU A 708 1.21 -18.83 -0.52
CA LEU A 708 2.16 -18.45 0.52
C LEU A 708 2.04 -19.34 1.76
N ALA A 709 3.15 -19.45 2.50
CA ALA A 709 3.19 -20.14 3.78
C ALA A 709 3.97 -19.29 4.78
N ILE A 710 3.60 -19.37 6.07
CA ILE A 710 4.30 -18.64 7.14
C ILE A 710 4.99 -19.64 8.05
N SER A 711 6.30 -19.47 8.22
CA SER A 711 7.12 -20.34 9.08
C SER A 711 6.60 -20.44 10.51
N GLY A 712 6.78 -21.59 11.14
CA GLY A 712 6.34 -21.87 12.50
C GLY A 712 6.84 -20.85 13.53
N ASN A 713 8.02 -20.27 13.34
CA ASN A 713 8.59 -19.24 14.22
C ASN A 713 8.20 -17.80 13.86
N LEU A 714 7.33 -17.60 12.86
CA LEU A 714 6.83 -16.31 12.36
C LEU A 714 7.90 -15.37 11.76
N ARG A 715 9.12 -15.83 11.45
CA ARG A 715 10.18 -14.93 10.95
C ARG A 715 10.21 -14.78 9.44
N VAL A 716 9.77 -15.81 8.73
CA VAL A 716 9.86 -15.88 7.27
C VAL A 716 8.52 -16.31 6.68
N MET A 717 8.12 -15.62 5.61
CA MET A 717 7.04 -16.02 4.72
C MET A 717 7.65 -16.53 3.42
N ALA A 718 7.22 -17.70 2.96
CA ALA A 718 7.57 -18.22 1.64
C ALA A 718 6.44 -17.94 0.67
N VAL A 719 6.77 -17.53 -0.56
CA VAL A 719 5.79 -17.28 -1.63
C VAL A 719 6.23 -18.01 -2.89
N THR A 720 5.36 -18.87 -3.42
CA THR A 720 5.62 -19.58 -4.68
C THR A 720 5.43 -18.64 -5.87
N ASN A 721 6.35 -18.66 -6.83
CA ASN A 721 6.26 -17.86 -8.06
C ASN A 721 6.12 -18.79 -9.27
N PHE A 722 4.89 -18.98 -9.74
CA PHE A 722 4.54 -20.03 -10.70
C PHE A 722 5.33 -19.93 -12.01
N SER A 723 5.26 -18.79 -12.71
CA SER A 723 5.95 -18.63 -14.01
C SER A 723 7.47 -18.50 -13.88
N ALA A 724 7.98 -18.14 -12.70
CA ALA A 724 9.40 -17.95 -12.45
C ALA A 724 10.12 -19.24 -12.01
N ASN A 725 9.38 -20.28 -11.62
CA ASN A 725 9.91 -21.53 -11.06
C ASN A 725 10.79 -21.29 -9.81
N THR A 726 10.37 -20.34 -8.95
CA THR A 726 11.11 -19.96 -7.75
C THR A 726 10.20 -19.84 -6.54
N VAL A 727 10.79 -19.91 -5.34
CA VAL A 727 10.17 -19.48 -4.09
C VAL A 727 10.90 -18.24 -3.58
N SER A 728 10.15 -17.18 -3.27
CA SER A 728 10.68 -15.98 -2.64
C SER A 728 10.45 -16.04 -1.14
N PHE A 729 11.47 -15.74 -0.36
CA PHE A 729 11.43 -15.68 1.09
C PHE A 729 11.44 -14.23 1.52
N VAL A 730 10.40 -13.85 2.25
CA VAL A 730 10.18 -12.51 2.78
C VAL A 730 10.41 -12.55 4.27
N ASP A 731 11.21 -11.61 4.76
CA ASP A 731 11.36 -11.40 6.20
C ASP A 731 10.11 -10.71 6.75
N ILE A 732 9.49 -11.34 7.73
CA ILE A 732 8.25 -10.88 8.36
C ILE A 732 8.42 -10.74 9.88
N ASP A 733 9.67 -10.71 10.39
CA ASP A 733 9.94 -10.42 11.79
C ASP A 733 9.92 -8.90 12.03
N PRO A 734 8.94 -8.36 12.79
CA PRO A 734 8.91 -6.98 13.27
C PRO A 734 10.23 -6.40 13.76
N ALA A 735 11.06 -7.21 14.43
CA ALA A 735 12.29 -6.74 15.04
C ALA A 735 13.45 -6.62 14.05
N SER A 736 13.25 -7.09 12.80
CA SER A 736 14.29 -7.17 11.79
C SER A 736 14.43 -5.87 10.97
N PRO A 737 15.66 -5.43 10.65
CA PRO A 737 15.87 -4.28 9.77
C PRO A 737 15.47 -4.54 8.31
N SER A 738 15.27 -5.80 7.93
CA SER A 738 14.81 -6.22 6.60
C SER A 738 13.32 -6.60 6.58
N PHE A 739 12.54 -6.21 7.59
CA PHE A 739 11.10 -6.43 7.64
C PHE A 739 10.41 -6.04 6.31
N HIS A 740 9.58 -6.95 5.81
CA HIS A 740 8.89 -6.93 4.50
C HIS A 740 9.79 -6.87 3.26
N GLN A 741 11.05 -7.22 3.38
CA GLN A 741 11.95 -7.34 2.23
C GLN A 741 12.10 -8.81 1.81
N VAL A 742 12.20 -9.03 0.50
CA VAL A 742 12.61 -10.33 -0.04
C VAL A 742 14.08 -10.55 0.29
N THR A 743 14.37 -11.46 1.22
CA THR A 743 15.73 -11.76 1.68
C THR A 743 16.43 -12.80 0.82
N LYS A 744 15.65 -13.71 0.21
CA LYS A 744 16.19 -14.76 -0.66
C LYS A 744 15.17 -15.18 -1.72
N THR A 745 15.64 -15.57 -2.89
CA THR A 745 14.83 -16.26 -3.90
C THR A 745 15.55 -17.56 -4.29
N VAL A 746 14.81 -18.67 -4.28
CA VAL A 746 15.37 -20.03 -4.44
C VAL A 746 14.71 -20.69 -5.66
N PRO A 747 15.49 -21.16 -6.64
CA PRO A 747 14.99 -21.97 -7.75
C PRO A 747 14.43 -23.31 -7.27
N VAL A 748 13.28 -23.71 -7.80
CA VAL A 748 12.62 -24.99 -7.51
C VAL A 748 12.20 -25.69 -8.82
N GLY A 749 11.38 -26.73 -8.73
CA GLY A 749 10.82 -27.38 -9.92
C GLY A 749 9.84 -26.49 -10.70
N ALA A 750 9.38 -26.97 -11.85
CA ALA A 750 8.54 -26.17 -12.75
C ALA A 750 7.13 -25.93 -12.19
N GLY A 751 6.65 -24.69 -12.29
CA GLY A 751 5.31 -24.26 -11.88
C GLY A 751 5.00 -24.57 -10.42
N PRO A 752 5.75 -24.02 -9.43
CA PRO A 752 5.42 -24.19 -8.03
C PRO A 752 4.03 -23.60 -7.77
N ARG A 753 3.19 -24.39 -7.09
CA ARG A 753 1.80 -24.03 -6.77
C ARG A 753 1.62 -23.98 -5.26
N GLY A 754 1.41 -25.12 -4.59
CA GLY A 754 1.28 -25.19 -3.13
C GLY A 754 2.62 -25.20 -2.39
N CYS A 755 2.70 -24.61 -1.21
CA CYS A 755 3.81 -24.85 -0.27
C CYS A 755 3.35 -24.84 1.19
N ALA A 756 4.06 -25.57 2.06
CA ALA A 756 3.74 -25.61 3.49
C ALA A 756 5.00 -25.81 4.33
N PHE A 757 5.11 -25.04 5.42
CA PHE A 757 6.19 -25.22 6.38
C PHE A 757 5.89 -26.38 7.32
N HIS A 758 6.93 -27.12 7.68
CA HIS A 758 6.89 -27.96 8.86
C HIS A 758 6.74 -27.08 10.11
N SER A 759 5.83 -27.48 11.01
CA SER A 759 5.42 -26.69 12.16
C SER A 759 6.55 -26.32 13.12
N GLU A 760 7.63 -27.11 13.13
CA GLU A 760 8.79 -26.90 14.02
C GLU A 760 9.97 -26.21 13.31
N ASN A 761 9.77 -25.68 12.09
CA ASN A 761 10.79 -24.99 11.29
C ASN A 761 11.96 -25.88 10.84
N GLU A 762 11.69 -27.13 10.49
CA GLU A 762 12.71 -28.02 9.89
C GLU A 762 12.84 -27.79 8.38
N ASP A 763 11.75 -27.99 7.65
CA ASP A 763 11.70 -27.92 6.19
C ASP A 763 10.48 -27.13 5.70
N LEU A 764 10.60 -26.60 4.47
CA LEU A 764 9.51 -26.16 3.61
C LEU A 764 9.37 -27.14 2.46
N LEU A 765 8.15 -27.60 2.20
CA LEU A 765 7.86 -28.45 1.05
C LEU A 765 7.10 -27.63 -0.01
N VAL A 766 7.47 -27.81 -1.27
CA VAL A 766 6.94 -27.04 -2.40
C VAL A 766 6.44 -27.99 -3.49
N ALA A 767 5.15 -27.94 -3.79
CA ALA A 767 4.52 -28.68 -4.88
C ALA A 767 4.81 -28.02 -6.23
N ASN A 768 5.64 -28.65 -7.05
CA ASN A 768 5.93 -28.20 -8.41
C ASN A 768 4.92 -28.83 -9.37
N PHE A 769 3.81 -28.13 -9.59
CA PHE A 769 2.64 -28.61 -10.32
C PHE A 769 2.97 -29.00 -11.77
N LEU A 770 3.81 -28.23 -12.48
CA LEU A 770 4.21 -28.58 -13.85
C LEU A 770 5.40 -29.55 -13.88
N GLY A 771 6.25 -29.51 -12.85
CA GLY A 771 7.43 -30.36 -12.71
C GLY A 771 7.13 -31.80 -12.28
N ASN A 772 5.91 -32.10 -11.83
CA ASN A 772 5.56 -33.38 -11.22
C ASN A 772 6.54 -33.78 -10.10
N SER A 773 6.91 -32.81 -9.27
CA SER A 773 7.91 -33.00 -8.22
C SER A 773 7.58 -32.20 -6.97
N VAL A 774 8.14 -32.60 -5.84
CA VAL A 774 8.12 -31.82 -4.59
C VAL A 774 9.54 -31.42 -4.24
N THR A 775 9.78 -30.12 -4.01
CA THR A 775 11.09 -29.63 -3.58
C THR A 775 11.07 -29.44 -2.07
N VAL A 776 12.06 -30.02 -1.38
CA VAL A 776 12.28 -29.86 0.06
C VAL A 776 13.37 -28.82 0.25
N ILE A 777 13.05 -27.74 0.96
CA ILE A 777 13.96 -26.63 1.27
C ILE A 777 14.21 -26.64 2.77
N ARG A 778 15.48 -26.64 3.18
CA ARG A 778 15.84 -26.53 4.60
C ARG A 778 15.51 -25.14 5.10
N GLN A 779 14.78 -25.02 6.20
CA GLN A 779 14.40 -23.70 6.73
C GLN A 779 15.59 -22.91 7.31
N LEU A 780 16.59 -23.60 7.87
CA LEU A 780 17.76 -22.98 8.51
C LEU A 780 18.54 -22.04 7.59
N ASP A 781 18.78 -22.45 6.35
CA ASP A 781 19.61 -21.72 5.38
C ASP A 781 18.86 -21.41 4.07
N LEU A 782 17.59 -21.79 3.98
CA LEU A 782 16.73 -21.64 2.81
C LEU A 782 17.38 -22.25 1.55
N SER A 783 18.03 -23.41 1.67
CA SER A 783 18.65 -24.13 0.55
C SER A 783 17.84 -25.37 0.16
N VAL A 784 17.81 -25.68 -1.14
CA VAL A 784 17.18 -26.92 -1.62
C VAL A 784 17.97 -28.12 -1.10
N ARG A 785 17.30 -28.97 -0.31
CA ARG A 785 17.83 -30.25 0.19
C ARG A 785 17.63 -31.36 -0.82
N LYS A 786 16.40 -31.52 -1.31
CA LYS A 786 15.99 -32.67 -2.10
C LYS A 786 14.87 -32.29 -3.06
N THR A 787 14.75 -33.02 -4.17
CA THR A 787 13.59 -32.96 -5.07
C THR A 787 13.06 -34.38 -5.24
N LEU A 788 11.81 -34.58 -4.82
CA LEU A 788 11.08 -35.85 -4.86
C LEU A 788 10.25 -35.91 -6.13
N THR A 789 10.22 -37.07 -6.80
CA THR A 789 9.50 -37.25 -8.08
C THR A 789 8.64 -38.53 -8.13
N ALA A 790 8.93 -39.51 -7.27
CA ALA A 790 8.20 -40.77 -7.26
C ALA A 790 6.75 -40.56 -6.81
N GLN A 791 5.80 -41.12 -7.56
CA GLN A 791 4.36 -41.10 -7.25
C GLN A 791 3.72 -39.70 -7.13
N ILE A 792 4.41 -38.68 -7.65
CA ILE A 792 3.92 -37.30 -7.71
C ILE A 792 3.44 -37.01 -9.13
N ALA A 793 2.23 -36.48 -9.25
CA ALA A 793 1.62 -36.18 -10.55
C ALA A 793 0.77 -34.91 -10.43
N ARG A 794 1.31 -33.80 -10.98
CA ARG A 794 0.72 -32.46 -10.90
C ARG A 794 0.22 -32.13 -9.49
N PRO A 795 1.13 -32.09 -8.49
CA PRO A 795 0.76 -31.84 -7.11
C PRO A 795 0.12 -30.44 -7.00
N LEU A 796 -1.08 -30.38 -6.45
CA LEU A 796 -1.84 -29.15 -6.28
C LEU A 796 -1.38 -28.41 -5.03
N ASP A 797 -1.30 -29.15 -3.92
CA ASP A 797 -1.22 -28.62 -2.57
C ASP A 797 -0.56 -29.63 -1.61
N ILE A 798 -0.05 -29.18 -0.47
CA ILE A 798 0.70 -29.99 0.51
C ILE A 798 0.32 -29.61 1.94
N ALA A 799 0.10 -30.60 2.80
CA ALA A 799 -0.03 -30.40 4.25
C ALA A 799 1.09 -31.13 5.01
N VAL A 800 1.74 -30.45 5.97
CA VAL A 800 2.86 -31.01 6.74
C VAL A 800 2.50 -31.11 8.21
N THR A 801 2.48 -32.34 8.74
CA THR A 801 2.11 -32.60 10.14
C THR A 801 3.31 -32.49 11.08
N PRO A 802 3.11 -32.30 12.40
CA PRO A 802 4.20 -32.22 13.37
C PRO A 802 5.02 -33.50 13.48
N ARG A 803 6.26 -33.39 13.97
CA ARG A 803 7.09 -34.56 14.29
C ARG A 803 6.56 -35.22 15.56
N GLN A 804 6.23 -36.51 15.47
CA GLN A 804 5.64 -37.27 16.58
C GLN A 804 6.69 -37.67 17.62
N ILE A 805 7.09 -36.72 18.48
CA ILE A 805 7.99 -36.95 19.62
C ILE A 805 7.16 -36.95 20.91
N THR A 806 7.07 -38.09 21.59
CA THR A 806 6.29 -38.32 22.83
C THR A 806 4.77 -38.15 22.71
N PHE A 807 4.23 -38.06 21.49
CA PHE A 807 2.79 -38.08 21.19
C PHE A 807 2.52 -38.88 19.90
N GLY A 808 1.24 -39.05 19.56
CA GLY A 808 0.83 -39.84 18.40
C GLY A 808 1.33 -41.28 18.53
N TYR A 809 2.01 -41.77 17.49
CA TYR A 809 2.67 -43.08 17.55
C TYR A 809 4.11 -43.01 18.09
N ASN A 810 4.56 -41.87 18.59
CA ASN A 810 5.94 -41.64 19.04
C ASN A 810 6.98 -42.08 18.00
N SER A 811 6.66 -41.95 16.71
CA SER A 811 7.50 -42.46 15.62
C SER A 811 8.83 -41.71 15.51
N GLY A 812 8.91 -40.51 16.09
CA GLY A 812 10.02 -39.59 15.91
C GLY A 812 10.06 -38.97 14.51
N LEU A 813 9.05 -39.20 13.67
CA LEU A 813 8.96 -38.76 12.27
C LEU A 813 7.84 -37.74 12.11
N TYR A 814 7.91 -36.95 11.04
CA TYR A 814 6.81 -36.15 10.54
C TYR A 814 6.37 -36.69 9.18
N PHE A 815 5.12 -36.43 8.82
CA PHE A 815 4.55 -36.82 7.53
C PHE A 815 4.08 -35.59 6.77
N ALA A 816 4.36 -35.57 5.46
CA ALA A 816 3.76 -34.61 4.55
C ALA A 816 2.85 -35.30 3.54
N TYR A 817 1.69 -34.72 3.30
CA TYR A 817 0.67 -35.21 2.40
C TYR A 817 0.66 -34.36 1.14
N VAL A 818 0.97 -34.97 0.01
CA VAL A 818 1.02 -34.31 -1.29
C VAL A 818 -0.25 -34.67 -2.06
N LEU A 819 -1.11 -33.69 -2.29
CA LEU A 819 -2.39 -33.85 -2.99
C LEU A 819 -2.16 -33.72 -4.50
N ASN A 820 -2.22 -34.83 -5.23
CA ASN A 820 -2.10 -34.82 -6.69
C ASN A 820 -3.42 -34.40 -7.34
N GLN A 821 -3.34 -33.73 -8.51
CA GLN A 821 -4.54 -33.32 -9.26
C GLN A 821 -5.50 -34.49 -9.58
N GLY A 822 -4.97 -35.70 -9.76
CA GLY A 822 -5.76 -36.90 -10.04
C GLY A 822 -6.56 -37.45 -8.85
N GLY A 823 -6.37 -36.92 -7.64
CA GLY A 823 -7.08 -37.36 -6.43
C GLY A 823 -6.28 -38.25 -5.49
N SER A 824 -5.15 -38.80 -5.93
CA SER A 824 -4.28 -39.61 -5.09
C SER A 824 -3.51 -38.74 -4.10
N VAL A 825 -3.28 -39.24 -2.89
CA VAL A 825 -2.43 -38.58 -1.89
C VAL A 825 -1.13 -39.36 -1.73
N ALA A 826 0.00 -38.75 -2.07
CA ALA A 826 1.32 -39.30 -1.82
C ALA A 826 1.81 -38.86 -0.42
N VAL A 827 2.39 -39.78 0.34
CA VAL A 827 2.90 -39.48 1.69
C VAL A 827 4.42 -39.46 1.65
N MET A 828 5.00 -38.34 2.06
CA MET A 828 6.41 -38.25 2.42
C MET A 828 6.58 -38.63 3.88
N GLU A 829 7.58 -39.44 4.17
CA GLU A 829 8.07 -39.70 5.53
C GLU A 829 9.41 -38.98 5.72
N SER A 830 9.55 -38.22 6.80
CA SER A 830 10.78 -37.48 7.07
C SER A 830 11.96 -38.37 7.46
N GLY A 831 13.17 -37.79 7.46
CA GLY A 831 14.38 -38.45 7.93
C GLY A 831 14.55 -38.47 9.46
N PRO A 832 15.72 -38.93 9.95
CA PRO A 832 16.93 -39.22 9.18
C PRO A 832 16.89 -40.57 8.45
N ASP A 833 17.42 -40.56 7.22
CA ASP A 833 17.72 -41.74 6.41
C ASP A 833 19.14 -42.28 6.70
N GLY A 834 19.55 -43.35 6.02
CA GLY A 834 20.90 -43.92 6.17
C GLY A 834 21.04 -44.98 7.28
N THR A 835 22.29 -45.27 7.67
CA THR A 835 22.61 -46.31 8.66
C THR A 835 22.07 -45.92 10.04
N ASN A 836 21.21 -46.77 10.62
CA ASN A 836 20.43 -46.49 11.83
C ASN A 836 19.40 -45.34 11.67
N GLY A 837 19.09 -44.94 10.43
CA GLY A 837 17.99 -44.04 10.14
C GLY A 837 16.65 -44.65 10.55
N ILE A 838 15.69 -43.79 10.87
CA ILE A 838 14.36 -44.18 11.33
C ILE A 838 13.26 -43.83 10.32
N GLY A 839 13.58 -43.03 9.29
CA GLY A 839 12.63 -42.66 8.24
C GLY A 839 13.30 -42.40 6.90
N TYR A 840 12.54 -42.50 5.82
CA TYR A 840 13.08 -42.57 4.45
C TYR A 840 13.55 -41.23 3.85
N ASP A 841 13.14 -40.09 4.42
CA ASP A 841 13.32 -38.76 3.80
C ASP A 841 12.81 -38.72 2.34
N ASP A 842 11.75 -39.48 2.04
CA ASP A 842 11.23 -39.73 0.68
C ASP A 842 9.73 -40.08 0.70
N ILE A 843 9.13 -40.17 -0.49
CA ILE A 843 7.77 -40.68 -0.68
C ILE A 843 7.72 -42.17 -0.37
N VAL A 844 6.86 -42.55 0.58
CA VAL A 844 6.73 -43.93 1.05
C VAL A 844 5.57 -44.69 0.40
N GLY A 845 4.62 -43.99 -0.21
CA GLY A 845 3.49 -44.62 -0.88
C GLY A 845 2.35 -43.66 -1.21
N LEU A 846 1.38 -44.19 -1.97
CA LEU A 846 0.07 -43.58 -2.18
C LEU A 846 -0.94 -44.17 -1.19
N VAL A 847 -1.71 -43.30 -0.54
CA VAL A 847 -2.80 -43.70 0.35
C VAL A 847 -3.86 -44.47 -0.46
N PRO A 848 -4.48 -45.55 0.08
CA PRO A 848 -5.55 -46.29 -0.58
C PRO A 848 -6.90 -45.53 -0.54
N ALA A 849 -6.90 -44.25 -0.85
CA ALA A 849 -8.05 -43.37 -0.99
C ALA A 849 -7.84 -42.44 -2.20
N ASN A 850 -8.91 -42.14 -2.92
CA ASN A 850 -8.86 -41.26 -4.08
C ASN A 850 -9.99 -40.24 -4.02
N PHE A 851 -9.63 -38.95 -4.08
CA PHE A 851 -10.56 -37.83 -3.95
C PHE A 851 -10.84 -37.24 -5.34
N ALA A 852 -12.09 -37.20 -5.80
CA ALA A 852 -12.38 -36.69 -7.14
C ALA A 852 -12.31 -35.15 -7.17
N ASN A 853 -11.61 -34.57 -8.15
CA ASN A 853 -11.43 -33.12 -8.31
C ASN A 853 -11.03 -32.40 -7.00
N PRO A 854 -9.92 -32.79 -6.36
CA PRO A 854 -9.48 -32.18 -5.12
C PRO A 854 -9.09 -30.70 -5.32
N GLN A 855 -9.34 -29.87 -4.31
CA GLN A 855 -9.06 -28.43 -4.36
C GLN A 855 -7.95 -28.01 -3.40
N SER A 856 -8.04 -28.41 -2.13
CA SER A 856 -7.08 -28.05 -1.07
C SER A 856 -6.90 -29.17 -0.04
N ILE A 857 -5.83 -29.07 0.73
CA ILE A 857 -5.54 -29.94 1.89
C ILE A 857 -5.02 -29.11 3.06
N GLN A 858 -5.56 -29.33 4.26
CA GLN A 858 -5.14 -28.62 5.47
C GLN A 858 -4.91 -29.61 6.61
N VAL A 859 -3.91 -29.35 7.46
CA VAL A 859 -3.68 -30.16 8.66
C VAL A 859 -4.87 -30.05 9.62
N ASP A 860 -5.25 -31.18 10.22
CA ASP A 860 -6.17 -31.20 11.34
C ASP A 860 -5.39 -30.97 12.65
N PRO A 861 -5.42 -29.77 13.26
CA PRO A 861 -4.58 -29.44 14.42
C PRO A 861 -4.99 -30.21 15.68
N VAL A 862 -6.17 -30.86 15.69
CA VAL A 862 -6.64 -31.68 16.82
C VAL A 862 -6.26 -33.15 16.71
N ASP A 863 -5.51 -33.57 15.68
CA ASP A 863 -5.06 -34.97 15.58
C ASP A 863 -3.54 -35.10 15.69
N PHE A 864 -3.12 -35.64 16.82
CA PHE A 864 -1.72 -35.97 17.10
C PHE A 864 -1.19 -37.18 16.30
N ASN A 865 -2.07 -37.89 15.62
CA ASN A 865 -1.74 -38.97 14.70
C ASN A 865 -1.62 -38.46 13.26
N SER A 866 -1.40 -37.17 13.01
CA SER A 866 -1.15 -36.64 11.66
C SER A 866 -2.36 -36.76 10.72
N ALA A 867 -3.51 -36.20 11.08
CA ALA A 867 -4.67 -36.13 10.17
C ALA A 867 -4.72 -34.83 9.36
N VAL A 868 -5.47 -34.87 8.26
CA VAL A 868 -5.67 -33.75 7.32
C VAL A 868 -7.13 -33.72 6.83
N TRP A 869 -7.62 -32.52 6.55
CA TRP A 869 -8.87 -32.25 5.86
C TRP A 869 -8.60 -32.01 4.38
N ILE A 870 -9.41 -32.61 3.50
CA ILE A 870 -9.29 -32.48 2.05
C ILE A 870 -10.62 -31.99 1.50
N ALA A 871 -10.60 -30.87 0.77
CA ALA A 871 -11.74 -30.35 0.04
C ALA A 871 -11.76 -30.94 -1.38
N HIS A 872 -12.88 -31.55 -1.78
CA HIS A 872 -12.98 -32.25 -3.07
C HIS A 872 -14.44 -32.38 -3.53
N THR A 873 -14.66 -33.20 -4.56
CA THR A 873 -15.98 -33.68 -4.96
C THR A 873 -16.07 -35.20 -4.84
N ASP A 874 -17.28 -35.72 -4.71
CA ASP A 874 -17.54 -37.15 -4.87
C ASP A 874 -17.46 -37.57 -6.35
N THR A 875 -17.66 -38.86 -6.61
CA THR A 875 -17.61 -39.44 -7.96
C THR A 875 -18.72 -38.95 -8.89
N GLU A 876 -19.78 -38.33 -8.34
CA GLU A 876 -20.88 -37.72 -9.07
C GLU A 876 -20.65 -36.20 -9.29
N GLY A 877 -19.51 -35.66 -8.83
CA GLY A 877 -19.16 -34.25 -8.96
C GLY A 877 -19.82 -33.34 -7.92
N ARG A 878 -20.41 -33.88 -6.85
CA ARG A 878 -20.98 -33.12 -5.74
C ARG A 878 -19.92 -32.82 -4.69
N GLY A 879 -19.97 -31.65 -4.07
CA GLY A 879 -18.99 -31.25 -3.05
C GLY A 879 -18.90 -32.19 -1.86
N ALA A 880 -17.66 -32.43 -1.40
CA ALA A 880 -17.37 -33.17 -0.19
C ALA A 880 -16.10 -32.63 0.51
N VAL A 881 -16.04 -32.80 1.82
CA VAL A 881 -14.82 -32.59 2.62
C VAL A 881 -14.56 -33.84 3.43
N SER A 882 -13.43 -34.51 3.18
CA SER A 882 -13.05 -35.76 3.84
C SER A 882 -11.88 -35.55 4.79
N ARG A 883 -11.93 -36.26 5.91
CA ARG A 883 -10.83 -36.33 6.87
C ARG A 883 -10.01 -37.59 6.62
N LEU A 884 -8.73 -37.41 6.32
CA LEU A 884 -7.78 -38.50 6.14
C LEU A 884 -6.83 -38.56 7.35
N ALA A 885 -6.71 -39.72 8.00
CA ALA A 885 -5.86 -39.88 9.18
C ALA A 885 -4.98 -41.12 9.10
N LEU A 886 -3.81 -41.08 9.74
CA LEU A 886 -3.03 -42.28 10.05
C LEU A 886 -3.72 -43.01 11.21
N THR A 887 -4.45 -44.08 10.89
CA THR A 887 -5.29 -44.79 11.85
C THR A 887 -4.61 -45.98 12.51
N ALA A 888 -3.51 -46.47 11.93
CA ALA A 888 -2.66 -47.47 12.54
C ALA A 888 -1.19 -47.26 12.16
N SER A 889 -0.29 -47.34 13.13
CA SER A 889 1.16 -47.33 12.94
C SER A 889 1.82 -48.05 14.12
N PRO A 890 2.98 -48.69 13.93
CA PRO A 890 3.79 -49.14 15.05
C PRO A 890 4.19 -47.96 15.94
N THR A 891 4.22 -48.21 17.25
CA THR A 891 4.66 -47.23 18.25
C THR A 891 6.18 -47.23 18.38
N ASN A 892 6.79 -46.05 18.55
CA ASN A 892 8.22 -45.79 18.64
C ASN A 892 8.96 -45.79 17.28
N PRO A 893 10.16 -45.21 17.20
CA PRO A 893 10.93 -45.19 15.97
C PRO A 893 11.26 -46.59 15.46
N LEU A 894 10.99 -46.82 14.18
CA LEU A 894 11.32 -48.07 13.49
C LEU A 894 12.63 -47.89 12.72
N PRO A 895 13.68 -48.69 12.99
CA PRO A 895 14.89 -48.67 12.18
C PRO A 895 14.60 -49.00 10.71
N LEU A 896 15.32 -48.38 9.79
CA LEU A 896 15.25 -48.67 8.36
C LEU A 896 15.95 -49.97 7.95
N SER A 897 16.83 -50.50 8.81
CA SER A 897 17.56 -51.74 8.59
C SER A 897 17.13 -52.83 9.57
N VAL A 898 16.99 -54.06 9.07
CA VAL A 898 16.63 -55.26 9.87
C VAL A 898 17.70 -55.67 10.88
N THR A 899 18.95 -55.25 10.66
CA THR A 899 20.09 -55.38 11.58
C THR A 899 20.90 -54.08 11.53
N SER A 900 21.57 -53.70 12.63
CA SER A 900 22.40 -52.48 12.65
C SER A 900 23.52 -52.59 11.60
N GLY A 901 23.62 -51.61 10.70
CA GLY A 901 24.54 -51.64 9.56
C GLY A 901 24.08 -52.48 8.36
N GLY A 902 22.86 -53.01 8.37
CA GLY A 902 22.27 -53.80 7.27
C GLY A 902 21.74 -52.97 6.09
N ILE A 903 21.19 -53.66 5.08
CA ILE A 903 20.60 -53.05 3.88
C ILE A 903 19.35 -52.24 4.28
N ILE A 904 19.26 -51.01 3.77
CA ILE A 904 18.08 -50.14 3.90
C ILE A 904 17.01 -50.65 2.92
N LEU A 905 15.83 -50.96 3.44
CA LEU A 905 14.69 -51.37 2.62
C LEU A 905 14.24 -50.23 1.68
N PRO A 906 13.59 -50.49 0.53
CA PRO A 906 13.00 -49.41 -0.26
C PRO A 906 11.89 -48.68 0.52
N PRO A 907 11.60 -47.40 0.20
CA PRO A 907 10.50 -46.66 0.82
C PRO A 907 9.18 -47.43 0.74
N SER A 908 8.52 -47.56 1.88
CA SER A 908 7.23 -48.25 2.04
C SER A 908 6.53 -47.76 3.30
N PHE A 909 5.24 -48.09 3.46
CA PHE A 909 4.50 -47.66 4.64
C PHE A 909 4.94 -48.30 5.97
N ARG A 910 5.64 -49.45 5.96
CA ARG A 910 6.11 -50.16 7.16
C ARG A 910 5.00 -50.34 8.22
N ASP A 911 3.94 -51.08 7.85
CA ASP A 911 2.75 -51.38 8.68
C ASP A 911 1.91 -50.17 9.10
N ARG A 912 2.08 -49.04 8.40
CA ARG A 912 1.24 -47.85 8.58
C ARG A 912 0.03 -47.88 7.67
N THR A 913 -1.13 -47.51 8.20
CA THR A 913 -2.40 -47.50 7.48
C THR A 913 -3.07 -46.14 7.62
N TRP A 914 -3.34 -45.52 6.48
CA TRP A 914 -4.16 -44.32 6.37
C TRP A 914 -5.57 -44.67 5.93
N SER A 915 -6.57 -44.05 6.54
CA SER A 915 -7.96 -44.23 6.15
C SER A 915 -8.77 -42.95 6.29
N VAL A 916 -9.84 -42.86 5.52
CA VAL A 916 -10.80 -41.75 5.62
C VAL A 916 -11.69 -42.01 6.83
N THR A 917 -11.58 -41.16 7.86
CA THR A 917 -12.29 -41.36 9.14
C THR A 917 -13.67 -40.71 9.17
N SER A 918 -13.86 -39.65 8.39
CA SER A 918 -15.13 -38.94 8.28
C SER A 918 -15.24 -38.22 6.94
N THR A 919 -16.45 -37.92 6.50
CA THR A 919 -16.72 -37.14 5.30
C THR A 919 -18.01 -36.35 5.47
N PHE A 920 -17.94 -35.06 5.19
CA PHE A 920 -19.11 -34.20 5.01
C PHE A 920 -19.43 -34.17 3.53
N ASP A 921 -20.55 -34.78 3.13
CA ASP A 921 -20.94 -34.93 1.73
C ASP A 921 -22.10 -33.99 1.37
N PHE A 922 -22.68 -34.19 0.19
CA PHE A 922 -23.82 -33.44 -0.33
C PHE A 922 -25.09 -33.47 0.55
N ARG A 923 -25.18 -34.37 1.53
CA ARG A 923 -26.30 -34.42 2.49
C ARG A 923 -26.14 -33.38 3.60
N THR A 924 -24.90 -33.03 3.90
CA THR A 924 -24.54 -32.05 4.92
C THR A 924 -24.22 -30.70 4.30
N LEU A 925 -23.40 -30.69 3.25
CA LEU A 925 -22.92 -29.48 2.57
C LEU A 925 -23.98 -28.89 1.65
N THR A 926 -23.86 -27.59 1.40
CA THR A 926 -24.63 -26.96 0.33
C THR A 926 -24.14 -27.49 -1.02
N PRO A 927 -25.01 -27.77 -2.01
CA PRO A 927 -24.56 -28.25 -3.31
C PRO A 927 -23.60 -27.27 -3.99
N GLY A 928 -22.39 -27.72 -4.29
CA GLY A 928 -21.37 -26.93 -4.96
C GLY A 928 -19.95 -27.52 -4.83
N LEU A 929 -18.92 -26.69 -5.03
CA LEU A 929 -17.51 -27.06 -4.99
C LEU A 929 -16.82 -26.45 -3.74
N PRO A 930 -16.54 -27.26 -2.72
CA PRO A 930 -15.61 -26.93 -1.63
C PRO A 930 -14.23 -26.60 -2.22
N ALA A 931 -13.81 -25.37 -2.05
CA ALA A 931 -12.54 -24.86 -2.54
C ALA A 931 -11.47 -24.81 -1.44
N ASP A 932 -11.88 -24.57 -0.20
CA ASP A 932 -10.97 -24.35 0.91
C ASP A 932 -11.63 -24.57 2.28
N THR A 933 -10.82 -24.74 3.32
CA THR A 933 -11.26 -24.94 4.71
C THR A 933 -10.59 -23.98 5.68
N ALA A 934 -11.21 -23.76 6.85
CA ALA A 934 -10.60 -23.07 7.98
C ALA A 934 -11.24 -23.52 9.30
N LEU A 935 -10.55 -23.31 10.41
CA LEU A 935 -10.98 -23.70 11.76
C LEU A 935 -11.10 -22.47 12.68
N ASP A 936 -12.06 -22.47 13.60
CA ASP A 936 -12.36 -21.29 14.43
C ASP A 936 -11.20 -20.85 15.34
N ASN A 937 -10.39 -21.80 15.83
CA ASN A 937 -9.21 -21.53 16.65
C ASN A 937 -9.45 -20.69 17.92
N LEU A 938 -10.70 -20.59 18.37
CA LEU A 938 -11.14 -19.74 19.47
C LEU A 938 -10.49 -20.18 20.78
N THR A 939 -10.61 -21.47 21.11
CA THR A 939 -9.95 -22.06 22.28
C THR A 939 -8.54 -22.50 21.87
N ASN A 940 -7.50 -21.86 22.42
CA ASN A 940 -6.12 -22.17 22.09
C ASN A 940 -5.13 -21.87 23.24
N ILE A 941 -3.90 -22.37 23.11
CA ILE A 941 -2.80 -22.22 24.08
C ILE A 941 -1.58 -21.55 23.42
N ALA A 942 -1.82 -20.50 22.61
CA ALA A 942 -0.75 -19.73 21.98
C ALA A 942 0.15 -18.98 22.97
N VAL A 943 -0.28 -18.73 24.21
CA VAL A 943 0.57 -18.09 25.24
C VAL A 943 1.83 -18.88 25.61
N ALA A 944 1.83 -20.21 25.40
CA ALA A 944 3.01 -21.02 25.63
C ALA A 944 4.00 -20.86 24.47
N ALA A 945 5.31 -20.91 24.77
CA ALA A 945 6.34 -20.85 23.73
C ALA A 945 6.12 -21.95 22.68
N GLY A 946 6.25 -21.57 21.40
CA GLY A 946 6.19 -22.52 20.30
C GLY A 946 7.32 -23.54 20.34
N VAL A 947 7.15 -24.62 19.59
CA VAL A 947 8.17 -25.65 19.44
C VAL A 947 8.98 -25.39 18.17
N SER A 948 10.30 -25.45 18.28
CA SER A 948 11.23 -25.46 17.16
C SER A 948 12.04 -26.75 17.18
N THR A 949 12.46 -27.20 16.00
CA THR A 949 13.34 -28.37 15.84
C THR A 949 14.63 -28.17 16.64
N GLN A 950 15.20 -29.28 17.12
CA GLN A 950 16.47 -29.26 17.88
C GLN A 950 17.71 -29.08 16.98
N GLN A 951 17.53 -28.79 15.70
CA GLN A 951 18.65 -28.51 14.80
C GLN A 951 19.39 -27.24 15.25
N ALA A 952 20.71 -27.34 15.41
CA ALA A 952 21.55 -26.22 15.81
C ALA A 952 21.40 -25.03 14.84
N GLY A 953 21.18 -23.84 15.40
CA GLY A 953 21.03 -22.59 14.64
C GLY A 953 19.59 -22.22 14.28
N VAL A 954 18.61 -23.10 14.49
CA VAL A 954 17.19 -22.74 14.33
C VAL A 954 16.76 -21.88 15.53
N PRO A 955 16.30 -20.62 15.32
CA PRO A 955 15.88 -19.77 16.42
C PRO A 955 14.66 -20.34 17.13
N ALA A 956 14.60 -20.14 18.45
CA ALA A 956 13.44 -20.51 19.26
C ALA A 956 12.17 -19.82 18.73
N ALA A 957 11.07 -20.56 18.74
CA ALA A 957 9.78 -20.06 18.33
C ALA A 957 9.16 -19.17 19.45
N PRO A 958 8.59 -17.99 19.11
CA PRO A 958 7.94 -17.12 20.10
C PRO A 958 6.64 -17.75 20.66
N GLN A 959 5.99 -17.08 21.61
CA GLN A 959 4.71 -17.53 22.19
C GLN A 959 3.64 -17.70 21.08
N ASP A 960 3.41 -16.68 20.25
CA ASP A 960 2.41 -16.75 19.15
C ASP A 960 2.85 -17.55 17.92
N ALA A 961 3.88 -18.37 18.04
CA ALA A 961 4.35 -19.24 16.97
C ALA A 961 3.23 -20.09 16.34
N LYS A 962 3.37 -20.36 15.04
CA LYS A 962 2.46 -21.21 14.26
C LYS A 962 2.75 -22.71 14.42
N SER A 963 3.57 -23.11 15.40
CA SER A 963 3.72 -24.53 15.69
C SER A 963 2.37 -25.14 16.12
N LEU A 964 2.05 -26.33 15.62
CA LEU A 964 0.72 -26.96 15.79
C LEU A 964 0.54 -27.65 17.16
N TYR A 965 1.57 -27.66 18.00
CA TYR A 965 1.50 -28.13 19.38
C TYR A 965 2.38 -27.27 20.29
N ARG A 966 2.24 -27.49 21.60
CA ARG A 966 3.01 -26.85 22.68
C ARG A 966 3.56 -27.91 23.63
N ILE A 967 4.62 -27.57 24.36
CA ILE A 967 5.18 -28.41 25.42
C ILE A 967 4.98 -27.68 26.75
N LEU A 968 4.08 -28.21 27.58
CA LEU A 968 3.94 -27.78 28.98
C LEU A 968 4.76 -28.74 29.85
N THR A 969 4.10 -29.73 30.47
CA THR A 969 4.76 -30.92 31.04
C THR A 969 4.87 -32.06 30.02
N THR A 970 3.89 -32.14 29.11
CA THR A 970 3.80 -33.08 28.00
C THR A 970 3.35 -32.31 26.75
N PRO A 971 3.51 -32.88 25.54
CA PRO A 971 2.95 -32.29 24.34
C PRO A 971 1.44 -32.13 24.43
N VAL A 972 0.93 -30.93 24.13
CA VAL A 972 -0.50 -30.61 24.10
C VAL A 972 -0.85 -29.90 22.79
N GLN A 973 -2.08 -30.10 22.32
CA GLN A 973 -2.60 -29.46 21.11
C GLN A 973 -2.62 -27.95 21.29
N VAL A 974 -2.29 -27.21 20.23
CA VAL A 974 -2.29 -25.74 20.31
C VAL A 974 -3.70 -25.15 20.26
N SER A 975 -4.61 -25.81 19.53
CA SER A 975 -5.94 -25.31 19.18
C SER A 975 -6.99 -26.39 19.37
N PHE A 976 -8.19 -26.02 19.84
CA PHE A 976 -9.33 -26.91 20.09
C PHE A 976 -10.58 -26.40 19.35
N PRO A 977 -10.58 -26.40 18.01
CA PRO A 977 -11.72 -25.93 17.22
C PRO A 977 -12.99 -26.76 17.46
N LYS A 978 -14.12 -26.05 17.50
CA LYS A 978 -15.48 -26.60 17.56
C LYS A 978 -16.17 -26.52 16.20
N LEU A 979 -15.74 -25.60 15.33
CA LEU A 979 -16.34 -25.32 14.03
C LEU A 979 -15.33 -25.50 12.90
N LEU A 980 -15.80 -26.11 11.81
CA LEU A 980 -15.11 -26.19 10.52
C LEU A 980 -15.85 -25.32 9.50
N PHE A 981 -15.13 -24.42 8.86
CA PHE A 981 -15.60 -23.55 7.80
C PHE A 981 -15.19 -24.11 6.46
N ILE A 982 -16.11 -24.14 5.50
CA ILE A 982 -15.88 -24.69 4.17
C ILE A 982 -16.30 -23.65 3.13
N ALA A 983 -15.34 -23.15 2.36
CA ALA A 983 -15.59 -22.23 1.26
C ALA A 983 -16.21 -22.99 0.08
N ASN A 984 -17.51 -22.82 -0.13
CA ASN A 984 -18.21 -23.42 -1.25
C ASN A 984 -18.29 -22.43 -2.42
N SER A 985 -17.28 -22.49 -3.28
CA SER A 985 -17.00 -21.47 -4.29
C SER A 985 -18.11 -21.31 -5.33
N SER A 986 -18.67 -22.41 -5.83
CA SER A 986 -19.73 -22.36 -6.85
C SER A 986 -21.09 -21.95 -6.27
N ALA A 987 -21.34 -22.28 -5.01
CA ALA A 987 -22.55 -21.86 -4.30
C ALA A 987 -22.46 -20.40 -3.82
N GLY A 988 -21.24 -19.86 -3.69
CA GLY A 988 -21.00 -18.52 -3.15
C GLY A 988 -21.35 -18.43 -1.67
N VAL A 989 -21.09 -19.49 -0.90
CA VAL A 989 -21.37 -19.56 0.55
C VAL A 989 -20.20 -20.17 1.32
N VAL A 990 -20.11 -19.85 2.60
CA VAL A 990 -19.26 -20.57 3.56
C VAL A 990 -20.16 -21.47 4.41
N ASP A 991 -20.06 -22.77 4.23
CA ASP A 991 -20.76 -23.74 5.09
C ASP A 991 -20.02 -23.86 6.42
N VAL A 992 -20.76 -23.80 7.54
CA VAL A 992 -20.23 -23.92 8.89
C VAL A 992 -20.70 -25.23 9.51
N ILE A 993 -19.76 -26.10 9.85
CA ILE A 993 -19.99 -27.42 10.40
C ILE A 993 -19.61 -27.44 11.87
N ASP A 994 -20.52 -27.91 12.72
CA ASP A 994 -20.22 -28.26 14.11
C ASP A 994 -19.50 -29.61 14.14
N LEU A 995 -18.24 -29.62 14.57
CA LEU A 995 -17.42 -30.83 14.63
C LEU A 995 -17.88 -31.79 15.73
N GLY A 996 -18.48 -31.30 16.81
CA GLY A 996 -18.98 -32.12 17.91
C GLY A 996 -20.22 -32.93 17.53
N ASN A 997 -21.12 -32.33 16.76
CA ASN A 997 -22.36 -32.97 16.30
C ASN A 997 -22.31 -33.49 14.86
N SER A 998 -21.22 -33.21 14.12
CA SER A 998 -21.07 -33.53 12.69
C SER A 998 -22.23 -33.01 11.82
N ALA A 999 -22.77 -31.83 12.16
CA ALA A 999 -23.95 -31.26 11.53
C ALA A 999 -23.66 -29.85 11.01
N LYS A 1000 -24.31 -29.48 9.88
CA LYS A 1000 -24.24 -28.11 9.36
C LYS A 1000 -25.07 -27.18 10.25
N LEU A 1001 -24.43 -26.14 10.80
CA LEU A 1001 -25.10 -25.10 11.57
C LEU A 1001 -25.75 -24.05 10.66
N ARG A 1002 -25.02 -23.60 9.63
CA ARG A 1002 -25.44 -22.52 8.73
C ARG A 1002 -24.60 -22.51 7.46
N SER A 1003 -25.11 -21.84 6.43
CA SER A 1003 -24.36 -21.38 5.26
C SER A 1003 -24.35 -19.85 5.24
N ILE A 1004 -23.18 -19.23 5.26
CA ILE A 1004 -22.99 -17.78 5.25
C ILE A 1004 -22.84 -17.32 3.79
N PRO A 1005 -23.73 -16.47 3.25
CA PRO A 1005 -23.59 -15.95 1.89
C PRO A 1005 -22.31 -15.14 1.74
N ALA A 1006 -21.46 -15.51 0.78
CA ALA A 1006 -20.20 -14.86 0.46
C ALA A 1006 -19.88 -15.10 -1.02
N ALA A 1007 -20.56 -14.37 -1.91
CA ALA A 1007 -20.41 -14.57 -3.36
C ALA A 1007 -18.93 -14.47 -3.80
N GLY A 1008 -18.46 -15.40 -4.62
CA GLY A 1008 -17.07 -15.44 -5.09
C GLY A 1008 -16.05 -15.94 -4.06
N VAL A 1009 -16.48 -16.42 -2.88
CA VAL A 1009 -15.57 -17.03 -1.90
C VAL A 1009 -14.72 -18.14 -2.51
N ARG A 1010 -13.45 -18.14 -2.18
CA ARG A 1010 -12.50 -19.14 -2.68
C ARG A 1010 -11.47 -19.57 -1.66
N HIS A 1011 -11.00 -18.65 -0.83
CA HIS A 1011 -9.96 -18.90 0.16
C HIS A 1011 -10.46 -18.55 1.55
N LEU A 1012 -10.07 -19.33 2.56
CA LEU A 1012 -10.36 -19.06 3.96
C LEU A 1012 -9.05 -19.02 4.75
N ALA A 1013 -8.93 -18.12 5.71
CA ALA A 1013 -7.74 -18.09 6.56
C ALA A 1013 -8.12 -18.04 8.03
N ASP A 1014 -7.64 -19.06 8.74
CA ASP A 1014 -7.49 -19.06 10.19
C ASP A 1014 -6.02 -18.85 10.59
N TYR A 1015 -5.75 -18.71 11.88
CA TYR A 1015 -4.39 -18.40 12.34
C TYR A 1015 -3.38 -19.54 12.12
N TRP A 1016 -3.75 -20.82 12.25
CA TRP A 1016 -2.79 -21.93 12.14
C TRP A 1016 -2.72 -22.56 10.75
N ARG A 1017 -3.47 -22.03 9.78
CA ARG A 1017 -3.33 -22.37 8.36
C ARG A 1017 -1.85 -22.38 7.92
N GLN A 1018 -1.53 -23.40 7.12
CA GLN A 1018 -0.23 -23.65 6.50
C GLN A 1018 -0.42 -24.05 5.06
#